data_AF-A0A8K0RUC6-F1
#
_entry.id   AF-A0A8K0RUC6-F1
#
_cell.length_a   1.000
_cell.length_b   1.000
_cell.length_c   1.000
_cell.angle_alpha   90.00
_cell.angle_beta   90.00
_cell.angle_gamma   90.00
#
_symmetry.space_group_name_H-M   'P 1'
#
loop_
_entity.id
_entity.type
_entity.pdbx_description
1 polymer ?
#
loop_
_entity_poly.entity_id
_entity_poly.type
_entity_poly.pdbx_seq_one_letter_code
_entity_poly.pdbx_strand_id
1 'polypeptide(L)'
;MESSSKRRKLDHSGSGLRHDALIDFEAQSSARVSTASTFVLQTDELLKEAKLDYGKTLKGVDANLHRLKEAVDTAVPHGPELITQVTSRFEKKHRIVIPYPDPKPAKDAPYKLSYEKPASYNVVGSYVAKTMVKSQAHFGIDMVVQMPKTMFQEKDFTSMRYFYRRAYYIAYIAASVKKELEDSFDIGFEYLNENPLLPVLALRPKPEEEEQEEDIKETTSKASKKKTKAAKSPYTIRLIPCAPDGLFPKSKLLPSSNNNRTGEADDKNTRSGTPFYNSTLKAEETFISYLRILTHAKNECPALTDACVLGRIWLQQRGFGSSVSQGGFGHFEWSVMIALLLQMGGRNGHAALSNSLSSTELFKATVQFLSATDFNKKPFVFGSSKINADTVREAGPVMYDPVRELNILAKMSPWSATLLQMHAKSTTDLLADAAADKFDPTFIIKSDAPLQTYDAIFEIKNQDTARLLNSPDRRGSAWDFSLEAHKVLKKAYGTRAHLVHFLLPAKTGWSLDSAPLSGSSKVQFGVMFEFAQMSRQMEHGPAAEEQKDAAKFRQFWGEKAELRRFKDGSILECVEWSSKVPFQICEEIAAHTLKRHLKVASEDITSFGAGFSNIVDFSHMDKEAFDAARRAFQTLEHDIRNLEDLPLQIRQLSAVSPAARYASVEAPRPGFHTGTIEPIDVNLYFEASGRWPENLVAIQETKIEFLLDFDRRLTATKENITTYLGRENREIGIENLAYLDIVYESGAAFRLRIHADLEDILFQRQIKNKMLDHHIREESEAALARTNWFFATLPIHTQTIATFCTRLHPLSQTIRLVKHWFNSHKLSSHISEELIELFVLHVFLQPYPWRAPTSASTGFLRTLTFLSRWDWRDEPLIVDSAEDLTDDNRHSIRKELEAWRKKDPNMNSTVMIVATSNDTSGLAYTRNGPSKLIASRMTRLAKAACKLVKDSGYRVDATELFDTSLEDYDVLFHLSRKAVRSILREAASDPSARRHSQFKNLDDRTGRAPLPIRAHPVDVLIQELQRVYEDTLVFFRGTNTSDEDDTVIGAIWNPKLQQQKFRAGLPYNFRTVADEEEDVVTVNRKAVLLEIARIGGDMIRKIEEVE
;
A
#
# COMPACT_ATOMS: atom_id res chain seq x y z
N MET A 1 9.47 -15.85 65.48
CA MET A 1 8.49 -16.96 65.39
C MET A 1 7.17 -16.37 65.85
N GLU A 2 6.08 -16.29 65.10
CA GLU A 2 5.65 -17.03 63.91
C GLU A 2 4.90 -16.10 62.95
N SER A 3 4.99 -16.44 61.67
CA SER A 3 4.45 -15.73 60.51
C SER A 3 2.98 -16.10 60.24
N SER A 4 2.13 -15.11 60.01
CA SER A 4 0.77 -15.32 59.47
C SER A 4 0.74 -15.13 57.95
N SER A 5 0.11 -16.09 57.29
CA SER A 5 0.02 -16.33 55.86
C SER A 5 -1.03 -15.43 55.18
N LYS A 6 -0.60 -14.70 54.13
CA LYS A 6 -1.50 -13.95 53.23
C LYS A 6 -1.67 -14.69 51.89
N ARG A 7 -2.93 -14.96 51.58
CA ARG A 7 -3.58 -15.24 50.28
C ARG A 7 -2.73 -14.96 49.03
N ARG A 8 -2.53 -16.00 48.21
CA ARG A 8 -2.10 -15.89 46.80
C ARG A 8 -3.24 -15.31 45.95
N LYS A 9 -2.98 -14.19 45.27
CA LYS A 9 -3.68 -13.79 44.05
C LYS A 9 -2.88 -14.36 42.86
N LEU A 10 -3.56 -15.10 41.99
CA LEU A 10 -3.08 -15.45 40.66
C LEU A 10 -3.44 -14.28 39.75
N ASP A 11 -2.46 -13.49 39.34
CA ASP A 11 -2.60 -12.56 38.23
C ASP A 11 -2.27 -13.29 36.92
N HIS A 12 -3.23 -13.28 36.01
CA HIS A 12 -3.07 -13.70 34.62
C HIS A 12 -2.08 -12.76 33.92
N SER A 13 -0.87 -13.25 33.64
CA SER A 13 0.07 -12.59 32.74
C SER A 13 -0.40 -12.74 31.30
N GLY A 14 -0.97 -11.67 30.75
CA GLY A 14 -1.10 -11.49 29.30
C GLY A 14 0.29 -11.51 28.65
N SER A 15 0.37 -12.16 27.49
CA SER A 15 1.58 -12.33 26.68
C SER A 15 2.11 -10.99 26.20
N GLY A 16 2.92 -10.34 27.04
CA GLY A 16 3.70 -9.16 26.70
C GLY A 16 4.95 -9.54 25.92
N LEU A 17 5.13 -8.87 24.77
CA LEU A 17 6.31 -8.86 23.92
C LEU A 17 7.61 -8.84 24.73
N ARG A 18 8.39 -9.93 24.65
CA ARG A 18 9.71 -10.00 25.25
C ARG A 18 10.71 -9.16 24.45
N HIS A 19 11.35 -8.23 25.14
CA HIS A 19 12.73 -7.85 24.85
C HIS A 19 13.60 -9.11 24.96
N ASP A 20 14.20 -9.54 23.84
CA ASP A 20 15.54 -10.15 23.73
C ASP A 20 15.64 -10.98 22.45
N ALA A 21 16.35 -10.45 21.45
CA ALA A 21 17.06 -11.20 20.41
C ALA A 21 17.80 -10.22 19.47
N LEU A 22 18.91 -9.63 19.92
CA LEU A 22 20.06 -9.55 19.00
C LEU A 22 20.43 -11.02 18.76
N ILE A 23 20.41 -11.48 17.52
CA ILE A 23 20.97 -12.79 17.18
C ILE A 23 22.40 -12.76 17.73
N ASP A 24 22.70 -13.69 18.63
CA ASP A 24 24.06 -13.87 19.10
C ASP A 24 24.87 -14.48 17.96
N PHE A 25 25.48 -13.61 17.16
CA PHE A 25 26.32 -14.01 16.02
C PHE A 25 27.61 -14.74 16.46
N GLU A 26 27.89 -14.84 17.77
CA GLU A 26 29.00 -15.65 18.31
C GLU A 26 28.68 -17.16 18.40
N ALA A 27 27.42 -17.56 18.24
CA ALA A 27 27.07 -18.98 18.24
C ALA A 27 27.66 -19.68 16.99
N GLN A 28 28.78 -20.38 17.19
CA GLN A 28 29.48 -21.25 16.22
C GLN A 28 28.58 -22.33 15.57
N SER A 29 27.30 -22.44 15.93
CA SER A 29 26.34 -23.34 15.29
C SER A 29 25.74 -22.78 13.98
N SER A 30 25.97 -21.51 13.65
CA SER A 30 25.48 -20.86 12.42
C SER A 30 26.36 -21.06 11.18
N ALA A 31 27.58 -21.59 11.33
CA ALA A 31 28.47 -21.95 10.21
C ALA A 31 28.12 -23.31 9.56
N ARG A 32 26.83 -23.69 9.55
CA ARG A 32 26.38 -24.79 8.69
C ARG A 32 26.23 -24.23 7.29
N VAL A 33 26.90 -24.85 6.33
CA VAL A 33 26.64 -24.77 4.88
C VAL A 33 25.19 -24.35 4.67
N SER A 34 24.98 -23.19 4.04
CA SER A 34 23.66 -22.60 3.76
C SER A 34 22.67 -23.72 3.45
N THR A 35 21.79 -24.03 4.41
CA THR A 35 20.73 -24.99 4.15
C THR A 35 19.92 -24.37 3.02
N ALA A 36 19.84 -25.08 1.89
CA ALA A 36 19.26 -24.59 0.65
C ALA A 36 17.75 -24.32 0.85
N SER A 37 17.43 -23.18 1.44
CA SER A 37 16.08 -22.66 1.55
C SER A 37 15.67 -22.08 0.21
N THR A 38 14.38 -22.12 -0.10
CA THR A 38 13.82 -21.53 -1.33
C THR A 38 14.24 -20.06 -1.50
N PHE A 39 14.24 -19.31 -0.39
CA PHE A 39 14.69 -17.92 -0.38
C PHE A 39 16.14 -17.75 -0.84
N VAL A 40 17.06 -18.63 -0.41
CA VAL A 40 18.47 -18.58 -0.83
C VAL A 40 18.59 -18.89 -2.32
N LEU A 41 17.89 -19.93 -2.80
CA LEU A 41 17.91 -20.31 -4.22
C LEU A 41 17.37 -19.19 -5.12
N GLN A 42 16.25 -18.57 -4.75
CA GLN A 42 15.68 -17.44 -5.48
C GLN A 42 16.61 -16.22 -5.44
N THR A 43 17.29 -15.95 -4.31
CA THR A 43 18.29 -14.86 -4.26
C THR A 43 19.50 -15.13 -5.14
N ASP A 44 19.95 -16.38 -5.26
CA ASP A 44 21.04 -16.74 -6.15
C ASP A 44 20.64 -16.60 -7.63
N GLU A 45 19.40 -16.96 -7.97
CA GLU A 45 18.83 -16.74 -9.30
C GLU A 45 18.71 -15.24 -9.62
N LEU A 46 18.17 -14.44 -8.69
CA LEU A 46 18.11 -12.99 -8.81
C LEU A 46 19.49 -12.38 -9.05
N LEU A 47 20.51 -12.84 -8.33
CA LEU A 47 21.88 -12.35 -8.50
C LEU A 47 22.43 -12.68 -9.89
N LYS A 48 22.14 -13.87 -10.44
CA LYS A 48 22.54 -14.25 -11.81
C LYS A 48 21.86 -13.35 -12.85
N GLU A 49 20.57 -13.06 -12.66
CA GLU A 49 19.81 -12.23 -13.60
C GLU A 49 20.16 -10.74 -13.49
N ALA A 50 20.26 -10.22 -12.27
CA ALA A 50 20.41 -8.79 -11.99
C ALA A 50 21.82 -8.26 -12.29
N LYS A 51 22.86 -9.12 -12.23
CA LYS A 51 24.26 -8.73 -12.50
C LYS A 51 24.40 -8.17 -13.91
N LEU A 52 25.04 -7.00 -14.00
CA LEU A 52 25.33 -6.33 -15.26
C LEU A 52 26.49 -7.01 -15.98
N ASP A 53 26.34 -7.25 -17.30
CA ASP A 53 27.48 -7.50 -18.16
C ASP A 53 28.13 -6.16 -18.52
N TYR A 54 29.23 -5.84 -17.83
CA TYR A 54 29.97 -4.59 -18.01
C TYR A 54 30.61 -4.49 -19.39
N GLY A 55 31.05 -5.61 -19.99
CA GLY A 55 31.72 -5.61 -21.29
C GLY A 55 30.75 -5.27 -22.43
N LYS A 56 29.51 -5.77 -22.32
CA LYS A 56 28.45 -5.48 -23.28
C LYS A 56 27.79 -4.12 -23.07
N THR A 57 27.41 -3.81 -21.83
CA THR A 57 26.56 -2.63 -21.53
C THR A 57 27.36 -1.33 -21.40
N LEU A 58 28.60 -1.41 -20.93
CA LEU A 58 29.50 -0.28 -20.69
C LEU A 58 30.72 -0.35 -21.62
N LYS A 59 30.49 -0.78 -22.86
CA LYS A 59 31.54 -0.88 -23.88
C LYS A 59 32.17 0.49 -24.15
N GLY A 60 33.50 0.52 -24.22
CA GLY A 60 34.24 1.77 -24.49
C GLY A 60 34.33 2.74 -23.32
N VAL A 61 33.77 2.44 -22.14
CA VAL A 61 33.87 3.31 -20.96
C VAL A 61 35.31 3.55 -20.55
N ASP A 62 36.15 2.52 -20.50
CA ASP A 62 37.56 2.70 -20.09
C ASP A 62 38.32 3.59 -21.08
N ALA A 63 38.11 3.42 -22.39
CA ALA A 63 38.69 4.29 -23.42
C ALA A 63 38.19 5.74 -23.27
N ASN A 64 36.90 5.93 -22.98
CA ASN A 64 36.32 7.24 -22.73
C ASN A 64 36.83 7.90 -21.45
N LEU A 65 37.11 7.12 -20.38
CA LEU A 65 37.74 7.61 -19.16
C LEU A 65 39.19 8.05 -19.42
N HIS A 66 39.92 7.33 -20.28
CA HIS A 66 41.26 7.73 -20.72
C HIS A 66 41.23 9.02 -21.56
N ARG A 67 40.34 9.11 -22.55
CA ARG A 67 40.13 10.35 -23.33
C ARG A 67 39.74 11.53 -22.44
N LEU A 68 38.88 11.30 -21.45
CA LEU A 68 38.49 12.32 -20.48
C LEU A 68 39.69 12.78 -19.65
N LYS A 69 40.50 11.85 -19.15
CA LYS A 69 41.74 12.19 -18.43
C LYS A 69 42.67 13.06 -19.30
N GLU A 70 42.90 12.66 -20.55
CA GLU A 70 43.72 13.42 -21.50
C GLU A 70 43.16 14.83 -21.74
N ALA A 71 41.85 14.96 -21.95
CA ALA A 71 41.19 16.26 -22.12
C ALA A 71 41.25 17.16 -20.88
N VAL A 72 41.33 16.58 -19.67
CA VAL A 72 41.59 17.34 -18.44
C VAL A 72 43.06 17.78 -18.37
N ASP A 73 44.00 16.92 -18.78
CA ASP A 73 45.44 17.19 -18.76
C ASP A 73 45.89 18.27 -19.78
N THR A 74 45.10 18.54 -20.83
CA THR A 74 45.34 19.63 -21.79
C THR A 74 45.04 21.03 -21.24
N ALA A 75 44.34 21.13 -20.11
CA ALA A 75 44.02 22.41 -19.47
C ALA A 75 45.29 23.15 -19.00
N VAL A 76 45.40 24.44 -19.33
CA VAL A 76 46.58 25.26 -19.04
C VAL A 76 46.47 25.89 -17.64
N PRO A 77 47.43 25.65 -16.72
CA PRO A 77 47.44 26.28 -15.40
C PRO A 77 47.56 27.81 -15.46
N HIS A 78 46.99 28.49 -14.46
CA HIS A 78 47.19 29.93 -14.27
C HIS A 78 47.27 30.31 -12.78
N GLY A 79 47.98 31.40 -12.49
CA GLY A 79 48.20 31.89 -11.13
C GLY A 79 46.95 32.54 -10.49
N PRO A 80 47.01 32.89 -9.19
CA PRO A 80 45.87 33.42 -8.45
C PRO A 80 45.46 34.84 -8.90
N GLU A 81 44.24 34.97 -9.39
CA GLU A 81 43.64 36.22 -9.87
C GLU A 81 42.32 36.53 -9.15
N LEU A 82 41.88 37.79 -9.08
CA LEU A 82 40.67 38.19 -8.36
C LEU A 82 39.40 37.55 -8.96
N ILE A 83 38.53 37.01 -8.09
CA ILE A 83 37.35 36.23 -8.48
C ILE A 83 36.45 36.94 -9.51
N THR A 84 36.23 38.25 -9.38
CA THR A 84 35.37 39.02 -10.29
C THR A 84 35.97 39.16 -11.69
N GLN A 85 37.26 39.45 -11.77
CA GLN A 85 37.98 39.60 -13.04
C GLN A 85 38.06 38.26 -13.77
N VAL A 86 38.41 37.20 -13.05
CA VAL A 86 38.50 35.84 -13.59
C VAL A 86 37.16 35.34 -14.10
N THR A 87 36.11 35.49 -13.29
CA THR A 87 34.75 35.06 -13.66
C THR A 87 34.30 35.73 -14.96
N SER A 88 34.39 37.07 -15.05
CA SER A 88 33.96 37.79 -16.25
C SER A 88 34.77 37.40 -17.50
N ARG A 89 36.09 37.24 -17.36
CA ARG A 89 36.96 36.82 -18.47
C ARG A 89 36.65 35.40 -18.92
N PHE A 90 36.44 34.48 -17.97
CA PHE A 90 36.16 33.08 -18.25
C PHE A 90 34.81 32.90 -18.97
N GLU A 91 33.74 33.47 -18.41
CA GLU A 91 32.38 33.32 -18.96
C GLU A 91 32.29 33.92 -20.36
N LYS A 92 32.92 35.09 -20.61
CA LYS A 92 32.97 35.71 -21.94
C LYS A 92 33.74 34.87 -22.96
N LYS A 93 34.88 34.28 -22.56
CA LYS A 93 35.76 33.53 -23.47
C LYS A 93 35.17 32.17 -23.84
N HIS A 94 34.65 31.43 -22.86
CA HIS A 94 34.26 30.03 -23.04
C HIS A 94 32.74 29.83 -23.21
N ARG A 95 31.92 30.87 -22.97
CA ARG A 95 30.45 30.78 -22.95
C ARG A 95 29.95 29.68 -22.00
N ILE A 96 30.61 29.55 -20.86
CA ILE A 96 30.25 28.63 -19.77
C ILE A 96 30.02 29.47 -18.54
N VAL A 97 28.85 29.34 -17.92
CA VAL A 97 28.51 29.99 -16.65
C VAL A 97 29.15 29.19 -15.52
N ILE A 98 29.88 29.85 -14.63
CA ILE A 98 30.52 29.15 -13.51
C ILE A 98 29.41 28.78 -12.50
N PRO A 99 29.28 27.49 -12.11
CA PRO A 99 28.19 27.03 -11.27
C PRO A 99 28.45 27.34 -9.79
N TYR A 100 28.62 28.62 -9.44
CA TYR A 100 28.79 29.03 -8.05
C TYR A 100 27.55 28.63 -7.23
N PRO A 101 27.72 27.95 -6.08
CA PRO A 101 26.63 27.71 -5.16
C PRO A 101 26.08 29.01 -4.60
N ASP A 102 24.82 29.03 -4.19
CA ASP A 102 24.23 30.19 -3.55
C ASP A 102 24.73 30.35 -2.09
N PRO A 103 25.07 31.58 -1.66
CA PRO A 103 25.01 32.83 -2.41
C PRO A 103 26.19 32.96 -3.37
N LYS A 104 26.01 33.64 -4.50
CA LYS A 104 27.13 33.92 -5.41
C LYS A 104 28.21 34.77 -4.74
N PRO A 105 29.48 34.66 -5.16
CA PRO A 105 30.55 35.52 -4.66
C PRO A 105 30.20 37.01 -4.78
N ALA A 106 30.46 37.78 -3.72
CA ALA A 106 30.25 39.23 -3.72
C ALA A 106 31.19 39.93 -4.71
N LYS A 107 30.78 41.09 -5.25
CA LYS A 107 31.56 41.85 -6.24
C LYS A 107 32.89 42.38 -5.68
N ASP A 108 32.95 42.58 -4.37
CA ASP A 108 34.10 43.06 -3.60
C ASP A 108 34.85 41.92 -2.89
N ALA A 109 34.53 40.65 -3.18
CA ALA A 109 35.16 39.51 -2.54
C ALA A 109 36.69 39.51 -2.77
N PRO A 110 37.52 39.52 -1.70
CA PRO A 110 38.98 39.64 -1.81
C PRO A 110 39.67 38.32 -2.22
N TYR A 111 38.88 37.29 -2.56
CA TYR A 111 39.38 35.95 -2.83
C TYR A 111 39.99 35.87 -4.24
N LYS A 112 41.11 35.15 -4.34
CA LYS A 112 41.77 34.88 -5.61
C LYS A 112 41.54 33.44 -6.06
N LEU A 113 41.20 33.23 -7.32
CA LEU A 113 41.01 31.92 -7.95
C LEU A 113 42.21 31.59 -8.83
N SER A 114 42.61 30.32 -8.82
CA SER A 114 43.66 29.76 -9.68
C SER A 114 43.19 28.43 -10.26
N TYR A 115 43.91 27.91 -11.24
CA TYR A 115 43.76 26.55 -11.73
C TYR A 115 45.13 25.89 -11.84
N GLU A 116 45.23 24.68 -11.28
CA GLU A 116 46.38 23.78 -11.39
C GLU A 116 45.88 22.39 -11.83
N LYS A 117 46.73 21.61 -12.49
CA LYS A 117 46.36 20.26 -12.94
C LYS A 117 45.99 19.37 -11.75
N PRO A 118 45.03 18.44 -11.89
CA PRO A 118 44.67 17.51 -10.81
C PRO A 118 45.88 16.76 -10.25
N ALA A 119 45.95 16.63 -8.93
CA ALA A 119 47.03 15.90 -8.27
C ALA A 119 46.90 14.38 -8.47
N SER A 120 45.66 13.88 -8.56
CA SER A 120 45.38 12.48 -8.83
C SER A 120 44.01 12.30 -9.49
N TYR A 121 43.85 11.16 -10.19
CA TYR A 121 42.63 10.73 -10.86
C TYR A 121 42.25 9.35 -10.33
N ASN A 122 41.02 9.17 -9.86
CA ASN A 122 40.54 7.87 -9.36
C ASN A 122 39.09 7.62 -9.80
N VAL A 123 38.79 6.42 -10.28
CA VAL A 123 37.42 5.99 -10.49
C VAL A 123 36.88 5.43 -9.18
N VAL A 124 35.67 5.80 -8.78
CA VAL A 124 35.06 5.42 -7.51
C VAL A 124 33.65 4.86 -7.70
N GLY A 125 33.04 4.43 -6.60
CA GLY A 125 31.65 4.01 -6.58
C GLY A 125 31.42 2.64 -7.22
N SER A 126 30.23 2.47 -7.77
CA SER A 126 29.68 1.16 -8.13
C SER A 126 30.42 0.47 -9.28
N TYR A 127 31.05 1.24 -10.16
CA TYR A 127 31.73 0.72 -11.35
C TYR A 127 32.96 -0.10 -10.97
N VAL A 128 33.79 0.43 -10.06
CA VAL A 128 34.98 -0.27 -9.54
C VAL A 128 34.58 -1.40 -8.58
N ALA A 129 33.56 -1.17 -7.75
CA ALA A 129 33.05 -2.20 -6.85
C ALA A 129 32.41 -3.39 -7.59
N LYS A 130 31.97 -3.19 -8.84
CA LYS A 130 31.18 -4.12 -9.66
C LYS A 130 29.81 -4.46 -9.04
N THR A 131 29.15 -3.47 -8.44
CA THR A 131 27.85 -3.61 -7.74
C THR A 131 26.66 -2.99 -8.48
N MET A 132 26.81 -2.69 -9.79
CA MET A 132 25.71 -2.22 -10.64
C MET A 132 24.76 -3.35 -11.04
N VAL A 133 23.49 -3.00 -11.26
CA VAL A 133 22.42 -3.95 -11.62
C VAL A 133 21.66 -3.49 -12.86
N LYS A 134 21.17 -4.44 -13.67
CA LYS A 134 20.46 -4.15 -14.94
C LYS A 134 19.19 -3.29 -14.78
N SER A 135 18.51 -3.38 -13.64
CA SER A 135 17.26 -2.65 -13.35
C SER A 135 17.45 -1.15 -13.08
N GLN A 136 18.69 -0.66 -13.04
CA GLN A 136 18.98 0.76 -12.83
C GLN A 136 18.42 1.63 -13.96
N ALA A 137 17.75 2.71 -13.59
CA ALA A 137 17.25 3.68 -14.57
C ALA A 137 18.39 4.42 -15.30
N HIS A 138 19.52 4.63 -14.62
CA HIS A 138 20.69 5.33 -15.17
C HIS A 138 21.98 4.74 -14.57
N PHE A 139 22.97 4.44 -15.41
CA PHE A 139 24.29 3.99 -14.98
C PHE A 139 25.22 5.19 -14.75
N GLY A 140 25.55 5.49 -13.49
CA GLY A 140 26.48 6.57 -13.13
C GLY A 140 27.88 6.03 -12.84
N ILE A 141 28.88 6.53 -13.55
CA ILE A 141 30.30 6.22 -13.33
C ILE A 141 30.98 7.45 -12.75
N ASP A 142 31.48 7.33 -11.53
CA ASP A 142 32.04 8.46 -10.80
C ASP A 142 33.57 8.48 -10.94
N MET A 143 34.11 9.55 -11.51
CA MET A 143 35.54 9.81 -11.64
C MET A 143 35.92 11.02 -10.79
N VAL A 144 36.77 10.81 -9.80
CA VAL A 144 37.22 11.84 -8.86
C VAL A 144 38.53 12.44 -9.33
N VAL A 145 38.61 13.77 -9.28
CA VAL A 145 39.82 14.57 -9.56
C VAL A 145 40.23 15.32 -8.30
N GLN A 146 41.40 15.01 -7.76
CA GLN A 146 41.88 15.63 -6.53
C GLN A 146 42.51 16.98 -6.83
N MET A 147 41.97 18.04 -6.22
CA MET A 147 42.51 19.39 -6.37
C MET A 147 43.84 19.52 -5.61
N PRO A 148 44.87 20.18 -6.20
CA PRO A 148 46.15 20.40 -5.52
C PRO A 148 46.03 21.21 -4.23
N LYS A 149 46.76 20.79 -3.18
CA LYS A 149 46.74 21.46 -1.86
C LYS A 149 47.24 22.91 -1.91
N THR A 150 48.12 23.22 -2.86
CA THR A 150 48.70 24.55 -3.14
C THR A 150 47.66 25.60 -3.52
N MET A 151 46.50 25.20 -4.04
CA MET A 151 45.42 26.11 -4.45
C MET A 151 44.61 26.70 -3.29
N PHE A 152 44.77 26.15 -2.08
CA PHE A 152 43.93 26.44 -0.93
C PHE A 152 44.69 27.12 0.19
N GLN A 153 43.96 27.91 0.98
CA GLN A 153 44.43 28.53 2.22
C GLN A 153 43.80 27.83 3.42
N GLU A 154 44.47 27.90 4.57
CA GLU A 154 44.03 27.22 5.81
C GLU A 154 42.59 27.60 6.25
N LYS A 155 42.12 28.81 5.90
CA LYS A 155 40.78 29.31 6.26
C LYS A 155 39.72 29.09 5.17
N ASP A 156 40.01 28.36 4.10
CA ASP A 156 39.07 28.19 2.98
C ASP A 156 37.85 27.33 3.31
N PHE A 157 37.86 26.61 4.44
CA PHE A 157 36.66 25.95 4.96
C PHE A 157 35.57 26.95 5.39
N THR A 158 35.88 28.24 5.55
CA THR A 158 34.94 29.26 6.00
C THR A 158 34.29 30.03 4.86
N SER A 159 33.04 30.47 5.06
CA SER A 159 32.34 31.44 4.18
C SER A 159 32.34 31.05 2.70
N MET A 160 32.04 29.77 2.39
CA MET A 160 31.90 29.24 1.03
C MET A 160 33.17 29.26 0.15
N ARG A 161 34.33 29.68 0.67
CA ARG A 161 35.55 29.91 -0.12
C ARG A 161 36.01 28.65 -0.86
N TYR A 162 36.08 27.51 -0.17
CA TYR A 162 36.38 26.22 -0.78
C TYR A 162 35.42 25.91 -1.93
N PHE A 163 34.11 26.07 -1.71
CA PHE A 163 33.09 25.76 -2.71
C PHE A 163 33.16 26.69 -3.93
N TYR A 164 33.52 27.96 -3.77
CA TYR A 164 33.77 28.85 -4.91
C TYR A 164 35.00 28.44 -5.71
N ARG A 165 36.10 28.09 -5.04
CA ARG A 165 37.30 27.55 -5.70
C ARG A 165 36.98 26.26 -6.44
N ARG A 166 36.23 25.36 -5.82
CA ARG A 166 35.77 24.09 -6.39
C ARG A 166 34.86 24.28 -7.61
N ALA A 167 33.91 25.21 -7.54
CA ALA A 167 33.00 25.53 -8.65
C ALA A 167 33.76 26.12 -9.84
N TYR A 168 34.72 27.02 -9.57
CA TYR A 168 35.61 27.53 -10.62
C TYR A 168 36.46 26.42 -11.23
N TYR A 169 37.02 25.52 -10.39
CA TYR A 169 37.85 24.41 -10.82
C TYR A 169 37.12 23.50 -11.83
N ILE A 170 35.90 23.08 -11.51
CA ILE A 170 35.12 22.21 -12.40
C ILE A 170 34.67 22.94 -13.66
N ALA A 171 34.35 24.23 -13.59
CA ALA A 171 34.03 25.02 -14.77
C ALA A 171 35.23 25.16 -15.70
N TYR A 172 36.42 25.39 -15.14
CA TYR A 172 37.66 25.49 -15.92
C TYR A 172 37.97 24.18 -16.64
N ILE A 173 37.82 23.05 -15.95
CA ILE A 173 37.93 21.72 -16.57
C ILE A 173 36.87 21.55 -17.66
N ALA A 174 35.62 21.95 -17.41
CA ALA A 174 34.54 21.85 -18.38
C ALA A 174 34.85 22.59 -19.69
N ALA A 175 35.60 23.71 -19.66
CA ALA A 175 36.02 24.41 -20.87
C ALA A 175 37.00 23.58 -21.72
N SER A 176 37.96 22.88 -21.09
CA SER A 176 38.90 22.00 -21.78
C SER A 176 38.19 20.77 -22.34
N VAL A 177 37.36 20.14 -21.51
CA VAL A 177 36.58 18.96 -21.87
C VAL A 177 35.59 19.26 -22.99
N LYS A 178 34.90 20.42 -22.95
CA LYS A 178 34.02 20.86 -24.02
C LYS A 178 34.79 20.99 -25.34
N LYS A 179 35.95 21.64 -25.34
CA LYS A 179 36.75 21.83 -26.55
C LYS A 179 37.17 20.52 -27.22
N GLU A 180 37.53 19.51 -26.43
CA GLU A 180 38.08 18.25 -26.95
C GLU A 180 37.04 17.14 -27.14
N LEU A 181 35.87 17.20 -26.46
CA LEU A 181 34.90 16.10 -26.40
C LEU A 181 33.43 16.50 -26.70
N GLU A 182 33.15 17.75 -27.10
CA GLU A 182 31.78 18.21 -27.43
C GLU A 182 31.14 17.43 -28.59
N ASP A 183 31.92 16.91 -29.53
CA ASP A 183 31.39 16.12 -30.64
C ASP A 183 30.92 14.72 -30.20
N SER A 184 31.57 14.12 -29.20
CA SER A 184 31.27 12.76 -28.73
C SER A 184 30.29 12.72 -27.54
N PHE A 185 30.16 13.81 -26.77
CA PHE A 185 29.36 13.84 -25.54
C PHE A 185 28.41 15.04 -25.50
N ASP A 186 27.23 14.81 -24.92
CA ASP A 186 26.40 15.85 -24.30
C ASP A 186 26.96 16.15 -22.91
N ILE A 187 27.37 17.40 -22.71
CA ILE A 187 28.10 17.85 -21.52
C ILE A 187 27.26 18.88 -20.78
N GLY A 188 27.00 18.64 -19.50
CA GLY A 188 26.25 19.55 -18.64
C GLY A 188 26.71 19.47 -17.20
N PHE A 189 26.15 20.33 -16.36
CA PHE A 189 26.36 20.27 -14.92
C PHE A 189 25.20 19.54 -14.23
N GLU A 190 25.50 18.92 -13.11
CA GLU A 190 24.50 18.43 -12.16
C GLU A 190 25.02 18.54 -10.73
N TYR A 191 24.14 18.33 -9.74
CA TYR A 191 24.55 18.30 -8.34
C TYR A 191 24.85 16.87 -7.90
N LEU A 192 26.02 16.64 -7.32
CA LEU A 192 26.37 15.34 -6.76
C LEU A 192 25.39 14.99 -5.63
N ASN A 193 24.61 13.92 -5.83
CA ASN A 193 23.55 13.51 -4.90
C ASN A 193 22.56 14.65 -4.55
N GLU A 194 22.34 15.58 -5.47
CA GLU A 194 21.50 16.78 -5.30
C GLU A 194 21.96 17.78 -4.22
N ASN A 195 23.19 17.62 -3.71
CA ASN A 195 23.80 18.57 -2.80
C ASN A 195 24.12 19.88 -3.56
N PRO A 196 23.46 21.01 -3.24
CA PRO A 196 23.64 22.26 -3.96
C PRO A 196 25.05 22.86 -3.82
N LEU A 197 25.87 22.40 -2.87
CA LEU A 197 27.26 22.81 -2.69
C LEU A 197 28.22 22.10 -3.67
N LEU A 198 27.79 21.01 -4.30
CA LEU A 198 28.66 20.11 -5.06
C LEU A 198 28.25 20.00 -6.54
N PRO A 199 28.40 21.07 -7.34
CA PRO A 199 28.25 20.96 -8.79
C PRO A 199 29.34 20.04 -9.35
N VAL A 200 28.96 19.15 -10.28
CA VAL A 200 29.85 18.20 -10.97
C VAL A 200 29.58 18.24 -12.47
N LEU A 201 30.56 17.84 -13.27
CA LEU A 201 30.42 17.76 -14.71
C LEU A 201 29.89 16.38 -15.10
N ALA A 202 28.77 16.34 -15.80
CA ALA A 202 28.16 15.12 -16.31
C ALA A 202 28.37 15.03 -17.83
N LEU A 203 28.96 13.92 -18.27
CA LEU A 203 29.19 13.60 -19.67
C LEU A 203 28.31 12.42 -20.07
N ARG A 204 27.46 12.61 -21.07
CA ARG A 204 26.59 11.58 -21.63
C ARG A 204 27.01 11.33 -23.07
N PRO A 205 27.43 10.10 -23.46
CA PRO A 205 27.81 9.82 -24.84
C PRO A 205 26.67 10.21 -25.79
N LYS A 206 26.94 10.74 -26.98
CA LYS A 206 25.89 10.89 -28.00
C LYS A 206 25.64 9.52 -28.65
N PRO A 207 24.40 9.19 -29.04
CA PRO A 207 24.14 7.97 -29.80
C PRO A 207 24.93 8.04 -31.10
N GLU A 208 25.66 6.97 -31.45
CA GLU A 208 26.28 6.83 -32.76
C GLU A 208 25.16 6.75 -33.80
N GLU A 209 25.18 7.62 -34.81
CA GLU A 209 24.36 7.45 -36.02
C GLU A 209 24.97 6.26 -36.77
N GLU A 210 24.37 5.08 -36.66
CA GLU A 210 24.72 3.96 -37.54
C GLU A 210 24.39 4.39 -38.98
N GLU A 211 25.42 4.79 -39.74
CA GLU A 211 25.38 4.82 -41.20
C GLU A 211 25.10 3.39 -41.68
N GLN A 212 23.82 3.08 -41.91
CA GLN A 212 23.43 1.86 -42.61
C GLN A 212 23.86 2.00 -44.07
N GLU A 213 24.94 1.30 -44.44
CA GLU A 213 25.26 1.01 -45.84
C GLU A 213 24.03 0.37 -46.50
N GLU A 214 23.52 1.04 -47.55
CA GLU A 214 22.38 0.63 -48.34
C GLU A 214 22.69 -0.65 -49.12
N ASP A 215 21.96 -1.73 -48.82
CA ASP A 215 21.71 -2.80 -49.78
C ASP A 215 20.26 -2.65 -50.32
N ILE A 216 20.18 -2.19 -51.56
CA ILE A 216 18.94 -1.85 -52.28
C ILE A 216 18.14 -3.12 -52.58
N LYS A 217 16.92 -3.25 -52.01
CA LYS A 217 15.77 -3.87 -52.70
C LYS A 217 14.48 -3.13 -52.39
N GLU A 218 13.92 -2.57 -53.46
CA GLU A 218 12.62 -1.89 -53.53
C GLU A 218 11.48 -2.77 -53.00
N THR A 219 10.63 -2.19 -52.15
CA THR A 219 9.17 -2.34 -52.30
C THR A 219 8.47 -1.20 -51.55
N THR A 220 7.62 -0.52 -52.29
CA THR A 220 6.86 0.69 -51.93
C THR A 220 5.78 0.40 -50.89
N SER A 221 5.83 1.07 -49.73
CA SER A 221 4.63 1.48 -49.00
C SER A 221 4.90 2.65 -48.04
N LYS A 222 3.90 3.53 -47.93
CA LYS A 222 3.95 4.90 -47.38
C LYS A 222 4.28 4.95 -45.89
N ALA A 223 5.28 5.76 -45.52
CA ALA A 223 5.66 6.02 -44.13
C ALA A 223 4.91 7.22 -43.51
N SER A 224 4.10 6.93 -42.48
CA SER A 224 3.66 7.90 -41.49
C SER A 224 4.81 8.28 -40.56
N LYS A 225 5.20 9.56 -40.52
CA LYS A 225 6.22 10.12 -39.60
C LYS A 225 5.74 10.05 -38.14
N LYS A 226 6.00 8.91 -37.47
CA LYS A 226 5.97 8.82 -36.01
C LYS A 226 7.40 9.13 -35.53
N LYS A 227 7.62 10.31 -34.95
CA LYS A 227 8.88 10.66 -34.26
C LYS A 227 9.12 9.66 -33.13
N THR A 228 9.96 8.65 -33.38
CA THR A 228 10.52 7.79 -32.34
C THR A 228 11.38 8.64 -31.42
N LYS A 229 11.08 8.59 -30.12
CA LYS A 229 11.88 9.24 -29.08
C LYS A 229 13.33 8.75 -29.19
N ALA A 230 14.28 9.66 -29.40
CA ALA A 230 15.70 9.37 -29.41
C ALA A 230 16.08 8.53 -28.17
N ALA A 231 16.73 7.38 -28.40
CA ALA A 231 17.19 6.51 -27.33
C ALA A 231 18.22 7.27 -26.47
N LYS A 232 17.91 7.48 -25.20
CA LYS A 232 18.86 8.06 -24.23
C LYS A 232 20.05 7.12 -24.08
N SER A 233 21.24 7.69 -24.07
CA SER A 233 22.51 6.95 -23.93
C SER A 233 22.57 6.16 -22.61
N PRO A 234 23.27 5.01 -22.59
CA PRO A 234 23.13 4.04 -21.50
C PRO A 234 23.74 4.50 -20.18
N TYR A 235 24.77 5.35 -20.19
CA TYR A 235 25.48 5.75 -18.97
C TYR A 235 25.85 7.24 -18.93
N THR A 236 26.23 7.72 -17.75
CA THR A 236 26.77 9.06 -17.51
C THR A 236 28.09 8.95 -16.75
N ILE A 237 29.13 9.60 -17.24
CA ILE A 237 30.40 9.77 -16.52
C ILE A 237 30.32 11.09 -15.76
N ARG A 238 30.51 11.05 -14.44
CA ARG A 238 30.53 12.22 -13.56
C ARG A 238 31.95 12.53 -13.16
N LEU A 239 32.42 13.72 -13.50
CA LEU A 239 33.71 14.23 -13.04
C LEU A 239 33.51 15.04 -11.76
N ILE A 240 34.12 14.57 -10.67
CA ILE A 240 33.91 15.05 -9.31
C ILE A 240 35.20 15.65 -8.76
N PRO A 241 35.32 16.98 -8.59
CA PRO A 241 36.41 17.55 -7.82
C PRO A 241 36.31 17.13 -6.35
N CYS A 242 37.45 16.78 -5.74
CA CYS A 242 37.54 16.49 -4.32
C CYS A 242 38.72 17.23 -3.66
N ALA A 243 38.65 17.33 -2.33
CA ALA A 243 39.71 17.93 -1.52
C ALA A 243 40.90 16.95 -1.34
N PRO A 244 42.12 17.46 -1.17
CA PRO A 244 43.25 16.66 -0.73
C PRO A 244 43.16 16.32 0.77
N ASP A 245 43.72 15.18 1.15
CA ASP A 245 43.69 14.70 2.54
C ASP A 245 44.32 15.71 3.52
N GLY A 246 43.62 15.96 4.64
CA GLY A 246 44.09 16.85 5.70
C GLY A 246 44.22 18.30 5.26
N LEU A 247 43.31 18.78 4.40
CA LEU A 247 43.18 20.18 4.04
C LEU A 247 42.48 20.96 5.16
N PHE A 248 41.45 20.36 5.77
CA PHE A 248 40.59 21.02 6.75
C PHE A 248 40.91 20.62 8.19
N PRO A 249 40.95 21.58 9.13
CA PRO A 249 41.10 21.27 10.56
C PRO A 249 39.84 20.58 11.10
N LYS A 250 39.93 19.27 11.39
CA LYS A 250 38.77 18.47 11.82
C LYS A 250 38.08 19.01 13.08
N SER A 251 38.84 19.55 14.03
CA SER A 251 38.34 20.17 15.27
C SER A 251 37.46 21.41 15.04
N LYS A 252 37.54 22.04 13.86
CA LYS A 252 36.72 23.21 13.48
C LYS A 252 35.49 22.84 12.67
N LEU A 253 35.36 21.57 12.25
CA LEU A 253 34.24 21.05 11.46
C LEU A 253 33.30 20.18 12.32
N LEU A 254 33.21 20.46 13.62
CA LEU A 254 32.24 19.80 14.50
C LEU A 254 30.81 20.20 14.14
N PRO A 255 29.79 19.37 14.42
CA PRO A 255 28.39 19.72 14.16
C PRO A 255 27.94 21.05 14.77
N SER A 256 28.46 21.38 15.96
CA SER A 256 28.18 22.64 16.68
C SER A 256 28.91 23.87 16.12
N SER A 257 29.90 23.67 15.23
CA SER A 257 30.68 24.77 14.67
C SER A 257 29.94 25.46 13.54
N ASN A 258 29.90 26.79 13.56
CA ASN A 258 29.40 27.60 12.46
C ASN A 258 30.57 28.06 11.58
N ASN A 259 30.60 27.55 10.35
CA ASN A 259 31.64 27.88 9.37
C ASN A 259 31.14 28.75 8.21
N ASN A 260 29.89 29.19 8.23
CA ASN A 260 29.30 30.01 7.19
C ASN A 260 28.59 31.22 7.80
N ARG A 261 29.35 32.32 7.96
CA ARG A 261 28.85 33.55 8.59
C ARG A 261 28.07 34.38 7.59
N THR A 262 26.78 34.59 7.84
CA THR A 262 25.96 35.62 7.19
C THR A 262 26.18 36.93 7.95
N GLY A 263 26.56 38.01 7.25
CA GLY A 263 26.96 39.27 7.87
C GLY A 263 25.79 39.97 8.57
N GLU A 264 25.76 39.88 9.90
CA GLU A 264 25.26 40.86 10.86
C GLU A 264 25.98 40.58 12.20
N ALA A 265 26.11 41.60 13.06
CA ALA A 265 26.83 41.47 14.33
C ALA A 265 26.08 40.53 15.28
N ASP A 266 26.47 39.24 15.25
CA ASP A 266 25.89 38.20 16.11
C ASP A 266 25.99 38.55 17.60
N ASP A 267 24.84 38.70 18.24
CA ASP A 267 24.69 38.45 19.67
C ASP A 267 25.24 37.04 19.98
N LYS A 268 26.06 36.93 21.03
CA LYS A 268 26.73 35.67 21.42
C LYS A 268 25.78 34.51 21.75
N ASN A 269 24.47 34.76 21.83
CA ASN A 269 23.44 33.79 22.23
C ASN A 269 22.77 33.03 21.07
N THR A 270 23.09 33.31 19.79
CA THR A 270 22.35 32.78 18.61
C THR A 270 23.17 32.04 17.55
N ARG A 271 24.40 31.58 17.85
CA ARG A 271 25.18 30.81 16.85
C ARG A 271 24.68 29.37 16.69
N SER A 272 23.87 29.13 15.66
CA SER A 272 23.53 27.77 15.20
C SER A 272 24.70 27.16 14.41
N GLY A 273 25.04 25.90 14.69
CA GLY A 273 26.07 25.15 13.95
C GLY A 273 25.66 24.83 12.52
N THR A 274 26.63 24.51 11.67
CA THR A 274 26.41 24.19 10.23
C THR A 274 26.79 22.74 9.90
N PRO A 275 26.09 21.73 10.44
CA PRO A 275 26.48 20.33 10.32
C PRO A 275 26.43 19.76 8.90
N PHE A 276 25.49 20.18 8.04
CA PHE A 276 25.44 19.72 6.64
C PHE A 276 26.60 20.31 5.82
N TYR A 277 26.86 21.61 5.98
CA TYR A 277 28.01 22.27 5.36
C TYR A 277 29.33 21.63 5.83
N ASN A 278 29.48 21.43 7.15
CA ASN A 278 30.68 20.84 7.74
C ASN A 278 30.89 19.39 7.29
N SER A 279 29.83 18.58 7.27
CA SER A 279 29.89 17.19 6.79
C SER A 279 30.17 17.12 5.30
N THR A 280 29.68 18.07 4.51
CA THR A 280 30.01 18.16 3.07
C THR A 280 31.50 18.42 2.87
N LEU A 281 32.10 19.36 3.61
CA LEU A 281 33.54 19.62 3.55
C LEU A 281 34.36 18.40 3.97
N LYS A 282 33.97 17.71 5.06
CA LYS A 282 34.63 16.48 5.50
C LYS A 282 34.53 15.38 4.44
N ALA A 283 33.36 15.19 3.86
CA ALA A 283 33.13 14.16 2.85
C ALA A 283 34.05 14.33 1.64
N GLU A 284 34.39 15.56 1.26
CA GLU A 284 35.27 15.87 0.13
C GLU A 284 36.70 15.33 0.30
N GLU A 285 37.18 15.08 1.52
CA GLU A 285 38.50 14.47 1.79
C GLU A 285 38.44 12.93 1.85
N THR A 286 37.24 12.33 1.78
CA THR A 286 37.06 10.92 2.18
C THR A 286 36.87 9.94 1.02
N PHE A 287 36.70 10.42 -0.23
CA PHE A 287 36.42 9.57 -1.39
C PHE A 287 37.42 8.41 -1.55
N ILE A 288 38.72 8.73 -1.58
CA ILE A 288 39.81 7.73 -1.76
C ILE A 288 39.90 6.83 -0.52
N SER A 289 39.71 7.40 0.67
CA SER A 289 39.77 6.65 1.93
C SER A 289 38.63 5.63 2.07
N TYR A 290 37.41 5.97 1.64
CA TYR A 290 36.30 5.03 1.60
C TYR A 290 36.44 4.00 0.47
N LEU A 291 36.99 4.38 -0.69
CA LEU A 291 37.32 3.42 -1.74
C LEU A 291 38.27 2.33 -1.21
N ARG A 292 39.29 2.70 -0.43
CA ARG A 292 40.22 1.75 0.20
C ARG A 292 39.52 0.80 1.17
N ILE A 293 38.61 1.32 2.02
CA ILE A 293 37.82 0.46 2.92
C ILE A 293 36.96 -0.53 2.15
N LEU A 294 36.22 -0.06 1.15
CA LEU A 294 35.34 -0.92 0.37
C LEU A 294 36.13 -1.98 -0.38
N THR A 295 37.30 -1.63 -0.91
CA THR A 295 38.21 -2.57 -1.58
C THR A 295 38.77 -3.60 -0.60
N HIS A 296 39.20 -3.16 0.59
CA HIS A 296 39.67 -4.07 1.62
C HIS A 296 38.57 -5.02 2.09
N ALA A 297 37.38 -4.51 2.43
CA ALA A 297 36.24 -5.32 2.86
C ALA A 297 35.79 -6.31 1.77
N LYS A 298 35.88 -5.93 0.49
CA LYS A 298 35.60 -6.83 -0.64
C LYS A 298 36.61 -7.99 -0.74
N ASN A 299 37.87 -7.73 -0.41
CA ASN A 299 38.91 -8.76 -0.42
C ASN A 299 38.79 -9.71 0.77
N GLU A 300 38.39 -9.19 1.94
CA GLU A 300 38.19 -9.98 3.16
C GLU A 300 36.88 -10.79 3.16
N CYS A 301 35.81 -10.24 2.57
CA CYS A 301 34.49 -10.87 2.51
C CYS A 301 34.01 -10.99 1.05
N PRO A 302 34.16 -12.16 0.41
CA PRO A 302 33.76 -12.38 -0.98
C PRO A 302 32.26 -12.12 -1.23
N ALA A 303 31.42 -12.40 -0.23
CA ALA A 303 29.96 -12.24 -0.29
C ALA A 303 29.50 -10.76 -0.28
N LEU A 304 30.38 -9.80 0.04
CA LEU A 304 30.04 -8.39 0.17
C LEU A 304 29.46 -7.81 -1.13
N THR A 305 30.04 -8.15 -2.28
CA THR A 305 29.60 -7.60 -3.58
C THR A 305 28.15 -7.97 -3.86
N ASP A 306 27.79 -9.23 -3.60
CA ASP A 306 26.45 -9.75 -3.83
C ASP A 306 25.46 -9.24 -2.78
N ALA A 307 25.87 -9.11 -1.51
CA ALA A 307 25.08 -8.46 -0.47
C ALA A 307 24.76 -6.98 -0.80
N CYS A 308 25.71 -6.25 -1.39
CA CYS A 308 25.48 -4.88 -1.86
C CYS A 308 24.54 -4.81 -3.08
N VAL A 309 24.55 -5.82 -3.94
CA VAL A 309 23.59 -5.95 -5.05
C VAL A 309 22.18 -6.16 -4.51
N LEU A 310 21.99 -7.09 -3.57
CA LEU A 310 20.70 -7.33 -2.90
C LEU A 310 20.20 -6.07 -2.20
N GLY A 311 21.07 -5.41 -1.42
CA GLY A 311 20.75 -4.15 -0.74
C GLY A 311 20.36 -3.03 -1.69
N ARG A 312 21.02 -2.92 -2.84
CA ARG A 312 20.65 -1.94 -3.87
C ARG A 312 19.25 -2.22 -4.42
N ILE A 313 18.96 -3.48 -4.79
CA ILE A 313 17.64 -3.86 -5.31
C ILE A 313 16.58 -3.53 -4.25
N TRP A 314 16.81 -3.91 -2.99
CA TRP A 314 15.90 -3.63 -1.87
C TRP A 314 15.61 -2.13 -1.70
N LEU A 315 16.64 -1.28 -1.73
CA LEU A 315 16.50 0.18 -1.66
C LEU A 315 15.74 0.74 -2.86
N GLN A 316 16.03 0.26 -4.07
CA GLN A 316 15.37 0.71 -5.30
C GLN A 316 13.87 0.40 -5.30
N GLN A 317 13.46 -0.79 -4.82
CA GLN A 317 12.03 -1.13 -4.73
C GLN A 317 11.28 -0.22 -3.73
N ARG A 318 12.00 0.41 -2.80
CA ARG A 318 11.45 1.32 -1.77
C ARG A 318 11.65 2.80 -2.12
N GLY A 319 12.17 3.11 -3.31
CA GLY A 319 12.40 4.49 -3.76
C GLY A 319 13.57 5.21 -3.08
N PHE A 320 14.44 4.49 -2.36
CA PHE A 320 15.59 5.08 -1.67
C PHE A 320 16.81 5.20 -2.58
N GLY A 321 17.61 6.25 -2.34
CA GLY A 321 18.83 6.53 -3.07
C GLY A 321 19.74 7.51 -2.32
N SER A 322 20.96 7.67 -2.82
CA SER A 322 21.97 8.55 -2.19
C SER A 322 21.66 10.03 -2.36
N SER A 323 20.74 10.40 -3.25
CA SER A 323 20.26 11.78 -3.47
C SER A 323 19.39 12.27 -2.32
N VAL A 324 19.43 13.57 -2.03
CA VAL A 324 18.64 14.20 -0.94
C VAL A 324 17.13 13.98 -1.13
N SER A 325 16.61 14.09 -2.36
CA SER A 325 15.18 13.83 -2.62
C SER A 325 14.76 12.37 -2.47
N GLN A 326 15.70 11.42 -2.61
CA GLN A 326 15.49 9.99 -2.46
C GLN A 326 15.85 9.48 -1.06
N GLY A 327 15.80 10.37 -0.06
CA GLY A 327 16.03 10.05 1.33
C GLY A 327 17.49 10.07 1.78
N GLY A 328 18.47 10.20 0.88
CA GLY A 328 19.88 10.39 1.25
C GLY A 328 20.60 9.12 1.75
N PHE A 329 20.02 7.95 1.54
CA PHE A 329 20.59 6.64 1.88
C PHE A 329 20.47 5.69 0.69
N GLY A 330 21.58 5.47 0.00
CA GLY A 330 21.63 4.62 -1.19
C GLY A 330 22.72 3.56 -1.11
N HIS A 331 23.17 3.14 -2.28
CA HIS A 331 24.14 2.05 -2.42
C HIS A 331 25.48 2.32 -1.74
N PHE A 332 25.96 3.58 -1.72
CA PHE A 332 27.22 3.94 -1.06
C PHE A 332 27.07 3.81 0.45
N GLU A 333 26.04 4.44 1.03
CA GLU A 333 25.77 4.40 2.47
C GLU A 333 25.55 2.95 2.94
N TRP A 334 24.81 2.14 2.16
CA TRP A 334 24.65 0.71 2.41
C TRP A 334 25.98 -0.05 2.43
N SER A 335 26.81 0.14 1.40
CA SER A 335 28.09 -0.58 1.27
C SER A 335 29.08 -0.20 2.36
N VAL A 336 29.17 1.09 2.70
CA VAL A 336 30.06 1.59 3.76
C VAL A 336 29.58 1.11 5.12
N MET A 337 28.28 1.11 5.38
CA MET A 337 27.72 0.58 6.62
C MET A 337 28.12 -0.90 6.81
N ILE A 338 27.94 -1.76 5.80
CA ILE A 338 28.35 -3.17 5.91
C ILE A 338 29.86 -3.28 6.10
N ALA A 339 30.66 -2.57 5.31
CA ALA A 339 32.12 -2.62 5.41
C ALA A 339 32.63 -2.20 6.80
N LEU A 340 32.00 -1.19 7.42
CA LEU A 340 32.32 -0.77 8.79
C LEU A 340 31.82 -1.77 9.82
N LEU A 341 30.65 -2.37 9.64
CA LEU A 341 30.14 -3.42 10.54
C LEU A 341 30.99 -4.71 10.50
N LEU A 342 31.64 -5.02 9.37
CA LEU A 342 32.60 -6.12 9.24
C LEU A 342 33.95 -5.83 9.93
N GLN A 343 34.26 -4.56 10.21
CA GLN A 343 35.52 -4.15 10.84
C GLN A 343 35.34 -3.77 12.31
N MET A 344 34.18 -3.25 12.69
CA MET A 344 33.89 -2.68 14.01
C MET A 344 32.38 -2.69 14.32
N GLY A 345 31.97 -2.16 15.49
CA GLY A 345 30.56 -1.94 15.85
C GLY A 345 29.94 -2.98 16.78
N GLY A 346 30.65 -4.08 17.08
CA GLY A 346 30.29 -5.04 18.11
C GLY A 346 30.69 -4.61 19.52
N ARG A 347 30.38 -5.44 20.53
CA ARG A 347 30.79 -5.20 21.92
C ARG A 347 32.33 -5.17 22.00
N ASN A 348 32.87 -4.26 22.82
CA ASN A 348 34.33 -4.11 23.02
C ASN A 348 35.15 -3.86 21.73
N GLY A 349 34.56 -3.24 20.71
CA GLY A 349 35.27 -2.86 19.48
C GLY A 349 35.51 -4.00 18.47
N HIS A 350 34.93 -5.18 18.70
CA HIS A 350 34.95 -6.28 17.73
C HIS A 350 34.04 -5.98 16.53
N ALA A 351 34.19 -6.73 15.44
CA ALA A 351 33.29 -6.64 14.29
C ALA A 351 31.86 -7.02 14.71
N ALA A 352 30.87 -6.27 14.23
CA ALA A 352 29.45 -6.59 14.44
C ALA A 352 28.97 -7.73 13.52
N LEU A 353 29.64 -7.92 12.38
CA LEU A 353 29.34 -8.96 11.38
C LEU A 353 30.59 -9.81 11.12
N SER A 354 30.39 -11.10 10.85
CA SER A 354 31.49 -12.00 10.47
C SER A 354 31.76 -11.99 8.96
N ASN A 355 33.03 -12.08 8.57
CA ASN A 355 33.45 -12.23 7.17
C ASN A 355 33.03 -13.58 6.55
N SER A 356 32.63 -14.56 7.37
CA SER A 356 32.21 -15.90 6.92
C SER A 356 30.75 -16.00 6.49
N LEU A 357 29.96 -14.93 6.64
CA LEU A 357 28.54 -14.93 6.30
C LEU A 357 28.30 -14.94 4.79
N SER A 358 27.22 -15.61 4.36
CA SER A 358 26.74 -15.55 2.97
C SER A 358 26.13 -14.19 2.63
N SER A 359 25.92 -13.91 1.34
CA SER A 359 25.34 -12.65 0.86
C SER A 359 23.94 -12.41 1.43
N THR A 360 23.14 -13.48 1.52
CA THR A 360 21.79 -13.46 2.07
C THR A 360 21.79 -13.24 3.59
N GLU A 361 22.73 -13.82 4.33
CA GLU A 361 22.88 -13.58 5.77
C GLU A 361 23.36 -12.16 6.07
N LEU A 362 24.32 -11.65 5.30
CA LEU A 362 24.76 -10.25 5.39
C LEU A 362 23.60 -9.30 5.12
N PHE A 363 22.78 -9.57 4.10
CA PHE A 363 21.57 -8.79 3.83
C PHE A 363 20.59 -8.82 5.01
N LYS A 364 20.26 -10.01 5.53
CA LYS A 364 19.35 -10.17 6.69
C LYS A 364 19.86 -9.43 7.91
N ALA A 365 21.13 -9.60 8.27
CA ALA A 365 21.74 -8.93 9.42
C ALA A 365 21.75 -7.40 9.27
N THR A 366 21.98 -6.91 8.05
CA THR A 366 21.95 -5.47 7.74
C THR A 366 20.55 -4.88 7.89
N VAL A 367 19.53 -5.57 7.37
CA VAL A 367 18.13 -5.14 7.53
C VAL A 367 17.73 -5.18 9.01
N GLN A 368 18.13 -6.21 9.76
CA GLN A 368 17.87 -6.30 11.20
C GLN A 368 18.51 -5.14 11.96
N PHE A 369 19.76 -4.79 11.64
CA PHE A 369 20.45 -3.62 12.21
C PHE A 369 19.69 -2.32 11.96
N LEU A 370 19.25 -2.07 10.72
CA LEU A 370 18.44 -0.91 10.37
C LEU A 370 17.07 -0.90 11.08
N SER A 371 16.49 -2.08 11.32
CA SER A 371 15.19 -2.19 12.00
C SER A 371 15.27 -1.86 13.50
N ALA A 372 16.37 -2.23 14.16
CA ALA A 372 16.57 -2.05 15.60
C ALA A 372 17.13 -0.66 15.96
N THR A 373 17.87 -0.02 15.06
CA THR A 373 18.59 1.24 15.36
C THR A 373 17.77 2.47 14.98
N ASP A 374 17.51 3.35 15.95
CA ASP A 374 16.85 4.66 15.72
C ASP A 374 17.89 5.78 15.67
N PHE A 375 18.35 6.10 14.45
CA PHE A 375 19.39 7.11 14.21
C PHE A 375 18.96 8.54 14.58
N ASN A 376 17.65 8.82 14.69
CA ASN A 376 17.15 10.15 15.06
C ASN A 376 17.20 10.39 16.58
N LYS A 377 16.98 9.34 17.38
CA LYS A 377 16.97 9.46 18.85
C LYS A 377 18.37 9.48 19.43
N LYS A 378 19.24 8.59 18.95
CA LYS A 378 20.60 8.41 19.47
C LYS A 378 21.60 8.30 18.32
N PRO A 379 22.70 9.06 18.34
CA PRO A 379 23.79 8.87 17.39
C PRO A 379 24.37 7.46 17.48
N PHE A 380 24.52 6.79 16.34
CA PHE A 380 25.25 5.54 16.25
C PHE A 380 26.72 5.85 15.89
N VAL A 381 27.66 5.45 16.74
CA VAL A 381 29.10 5.66 16.52
C VAL A 381 29.74 4.30 16.32
N PHE A 382 30.46 4.12 15.22
CA PHE A 382 31.17 2.87 14.97
C PHE A 382 32.37 2.68 15.91
N GLY A 383 32.60 1.45 16.38
CA GLY A 383 33.77 1.09 17.20
C GLY A 383 33.76 1.62 18.65
N SER A 384 34.76 1.23 19.44
CA SER A 384 34.93 1.66 20.84
C SER A 384 35.66 3.01 20.94
N SER A 385 35.15 4.04 20.26
CA SER A 385 35.75 5.37 20.29
C SER A 385 35.55 6.05 21.65
N LYS A 386 36.56 6.76 22.15
CA LYS A 386 36.45 7.63 23.35
C LYS A 386 35.64 8.92 23.10
N ILE A 387 35.13 9.11 21.88
CA ILE A 387 34.33 10.28 21.49
C ILE A 387 32.97 10.20 22.16
N ASN A 388 32.65 11.20 22.98
CA ASN A 388 31.33 11.31 23.61
C ASN A 388 30.25 11.49 22.53
N ALA A 389 29.20 10.65 22.54
CA ALA A 389 28.08 10.69 21.61
C ALA A 389 27.40 12.08 21.52
N ASP A 390 27.43 12.86 22.60
CA ASP A 390 26.88 14.22 22.64
C ASP A 390 27.64 15.19 21.71
N THR A 391 28.93 14.95 21.45
CA THR A 391 29.76 15.81 20.60
C THR A 391 29.45 15.66 19.10
N VAL A 392 28.90 14.51 18.71
CA VAL A 392 28.52 14.18 17.33
C VAL A 392 27.02 14.25 17.11
N ARG A 393 26.25 14.66 18.14
CA ARG A 393 24.81 14.74 18.06
C ARG A 393 24.39 15.86 17.11
N GLU A 394 23.51 15.52 16.18
CA GLU A 394 22.89 16.45 15.24
C GLU A 394 21.38 16.46 15.43
N ALA A 395 20.71 17.47 14.85
CA ALA A 395 19.24 17.51 14.81
C ALA A 395 18.63 16.44 13.87
N GLY A 396 19.45 15.85 12.99
CA GLY A 396 19.09 14.78 12.07
C GLY A 396 19.69 13.42 12.45
N PRO A 397 19.48 12.41 11.61
CA PRO A 397 20.02 11.07 11.84
C PRO A 397 21.55 11.06 11.82
N VAL A 398 22.16 10.31 12.75
CA VAL A 398 23.63 10.22 12.85
C VAL A 398 24.10 8.77 12.83
N MET A 399 24.93 8.46 11.83
CA MET A 399 25.76 7.26 11.78
C MET A 399 27.20 7.71 11.53
N TYR A 400 28.03 7.65 12.56
CA TYR A 400 29.30 8.34 12.62
C TYR A 400 30.49 7.39 12.51
N ASP A 401 31.34 7.60 11.51
CA ASP A 401 32.65 6.96 11.38
C ASP A 401 33.68 7.78 12.18
N PRO A 402 34.22 7.27 13.31
CA PRO A 402 35.17 8.03 14.13
C PRO A 402 36.56 8.16 13.52
N VAL A 403 36.94 7.31 12.55
CA VAL A 403 38.26 7.35 11.92
C VAL A 403 38.33 8.51 10.93
N ARG A 404 37.28 8.68 10.12
CA ARG A 404 37.14 9.80 9.17
C ARG A 404 36.43 11.00 9.75
N GLU A 405 35.87 10.86 10.94
CA GLU A 405 35.13 11.89 11.67
C GLU A 405 33.91 12.43 10.89
N LEU A 406 33.22 11.56 10.15
CA LEU A 406 32.13 11.91 9.24
C LEU A 406 30.80 11.27 9.68
N ASN A 407 29.72 12.06 9.66
CA ASN A 407 28.36 11.53 9.69
C ASN A 407 27.98 11.04 8.27
N ILE A 408 27.88 9.72 8.10
CA ILE A 408 27.52 9.08 6.83
C ILE A 408 26.09 9.45 6.42
N LEU A 409 25.21 9.70 7.39
CA LEU A 409 23.79 10.04 7.17
C LEU A 409 23.54 11.55 7.05
N ALA A 410 24.56 12.37 6.83
CA ALA A 410 24.40 13.82 6.78
C ALA A 410 23.37 14.32 5.73
N LYS A 411 23.13 13.54 4.66
CA LYS A 411 22.12 13.83 3.63
C LYS A 411 20.70 13.41 4.01
N MET A 412 20.58 12.50 4.98
CA MET A 412 19.34 11.84 5.33
C MET A 412 18.49 12.77 6.20
N SER A 413 17.20 12.89 5.87
CA SER A 413 16.27 13.66 6.69
C SER A 413 15.75 12.83 7.87
N PRO A 414 15.23 13.47 8.94
CA PRO A 414 14.62 12.72 10.04
C PRO A 414 13.44 11.84 9.60
N TRP A 415 12.62 12.31 8.67
CA TRP A 415 11.47 11.57 8.16
C TRP A 415 11.88 10.39 7.27
N SER A 416 12.89 10.55 6.42
CA SER A 416 13.40 9.45 5.59
C SER A 416 14.10 8.38 6.43
N ALA A 417 14.79 8.77 7.52
CA ALA A 417 15.35 7.82 8.49
C ALA A 417 14.27 6.98 9.18
N THR A 418 13.17 7.62 9.59
CA THR A 418 12.03 6.93 10.18
C THR A 418 11.37 5.98 9.16
N LEU A 419 11.22 6.42 7.91
CA LEU A 419 10.66 5.58 6.83
C LEU A 419 11.55 4.38 6.51
N LEU A 420 12.87 4.55 6.42
CA LEU A 420 13.82 3.45 6.20
C LEU A 420 13.73 2.42 7.33
N GLN A 421 13.68 2.88 8.58
CA GLN A 421 13.52 1.98 9.73
C GLN A 421 12.21 1.20 9.66
N MET A 422 11.10 1.82 9.23
CA MET A 422 9.82 1.12 9.09
C MET A 422 9.85 0.05 7.98
N HIS A 423 10.48 0.35 6.84
CA HIS A 423 10.68 -0.66 5.80
C HIS A 423 11.59 -1.81 6.26
N ALA A 424 12.64 -1.48 7.02
CA ALA A 424 13.52 -2.48 7.61
C ALA A 424 12.76 -3.38 8.59
N LYS A 425 11.92 -2.81 9.48
CA LYS A 425 11.05 -3.57 10.38
C LYS A 425 10.08 -4.49 9.63
N SER A 426 9.36 -3.98 8.63
CA SER A 426 8.46 -4.79 7.80
C SER A 426 9.21 -5.95 7.11
N THR A 427 10.44 -5.72 6.64
CA THR A 427 11.26 -6.77 6.04
C THR A 427 11.75 -7.78 7.09
N THR A 428 12.14 -7.35 8.29
CA THR A 428 12.49 -8.25 9.39
C THR A 428 11.31 -9.12 9.81
N ASP A 429 10.12 -8.52 9.95
CA ASP A 429 8.89 -9.22 10.29
C ASP A 429 8.54 -10.26 9.21
N LEU A 430 8.67 -9.89 7.93
CA LEU A 430 8.50 -10.81 6.79
C LEU A 430 9.45 -12.01 6.84
N LEU A 431 10.74 -11.75 7.13
CA LEU A 431 11.75 -12.80 7.18
C LEU A 431 11.53 -13.77 8.34
N ALA A 432 10.91 -13.29 9.42
CA ALA A 432 10.50 -14.08 10.59
C ALA A 432 9.19 -14.85 10.37
N ASP A 433 8.28 -14.34 9.54
CA ASP A 433 7.05 -15.03 9.15
C ASP A 433 7.38 -16.30 8.35
N ALA A 434 7.03 -17.46 8.87
CA ALA A 434 7.26 -18.75 8.21
C ALA A 434 6.32 -18.97 7.02
N ALA A 435 5.11 -18.42 7.10
CA ALA A 435 4.01 -18.65 6.17
C ALA A 435 4.04 -17.73 4.95
N ALA A 436 4.68 -16.56 5.04
CA ALA A 436 4.76 -15.59 3.96
C ALA A 436 5.81 -15.95 2.90
N ASP A 437 5.55 -15.55 1.65
CA ASP A 437 6.61 -15.50 0.64
C ASP A 437 7.61 -14.40 0.99
N LYS A 438 8.86 -14.81 1.20
CA LYS A 438 9.95 -13.91 1.62
C LYS A 438 10.58 -13.20 0.44
N PHE A 439 10.51 -13.76 -0.77
CA PHE A 439 11.32 -13.30 -1.89
C PHE A 439 10.68 -12.12 -2.63
N ASP A 440 9.44 -12.27 -3.12
CA ASP A 440 8.82 -11.23 -3.95
C ASP A 440 8.63 -9.91 -3.20
N PRO A 441 8.07 -9.88 -1.97
CA PRO A 441 7.93 -8.64 -1.23
C PRO A 441 9.29 -7.99 -0.89
N THR A 442 10.36 -8.77 -0.76
CA THR A 442 11.68 -8.21 -0.46
C THR A 442 12.28 -7.52 -1.69
N PHE A 443 12.28 -8.18 -2.85
CA PHE A 443 13.11 -7.79 -4.00
C PHE A 443 12.36 -7.45 -5.30
N ILE A 444 11.10 -7.88 -5.46
CA ILE A 444 10.34 -7.75 -6.71
C ILE A 444 9.28 -6.65 -6.62
N ILE A 445 8.56 -6.58 -5.50
CA ILE A 445 7.44 -5.63 -5.33
C ILE A 445 7.96 -4.21 -5.09
N LYS A 446 7.64 -3.29 -6.01
CA LYS A 446 7.77 -1.84 -5.80
C LYS A 446 6.80 -1.33 -4.75
N SER A 447 7.33 -0.77 -3.67
CA SER A 447 6.57 -0.25 -2.52
C SER A 447 6.65 1.28 -2.40
N ASP A 448 7.10 1.97 -3.44
CA ASP A 448 7.30 3.43 -3.49
C ASP A 448 6.08 4.20 -4.04
N ALA A 449 4.99 3.51 -4.38
CA ALA A 449 3.75 4.11 -4.84
C ALA A 449 3.11 4.98 -3.73
N PRO A 450 2.95 6.31 -3.92
CA PRO A 450 2.60 7.22 -2.82
C PRO A 450 1.27 6.89 -2.12
N LEU A 451 0.19 6.63 -2.85
CA LEU A 451 -1.14 6.31 -2.28
C LEU A 451 -1.24 4.91 -1.64
N GLN A 452 -0.24 4.06 -1.84
CA GLN A 452 -0.14 2.77 -1.17
C GLN A 452 0.72 2.85 0.09
N THR A 453 1.57 3.88 0.18
CA THR A 453 2.49 4.10 1.30
C THR A 453 1.92 5.09 2.32
N TYR A 454 1.26 6.15 1.87
CA TYR A 454 0.69 7.19 2.72
C TYR A 454 -0.84 7.15 2.67
N ASP A 455 -1.47 7.38 3.82
CA ASP A 455 -2.93 7.48 3.91
C ASP A 455 -3.46 8.74 3.25
N ALA A 456 -2.65 9.81 3.29
CA ALA A 456 -2.94 11.07 2.65
C ALA A 456 -1.68 11.80 2.22
N ILE A 457 -1.82 12.64 1.19
CA ILE A 457 -0.75 13.47 0.64
C ILE A 457 -1.24 14.90 0.60
N PHE A 458 -0.43 15.84 1.07
CA PHE A 458 -0.69 17.26 1.06
C PHE A 458 0.32 17.95 0.16
N GLU A 459 -0.16 18.80 -0.75
CA GLU A 459 0.66 19.69 -1.59
C GLU A 459 0.52 21.11 -1.06
N ILE A 460 1.66 21.73 -0.72
CA ILE A 460 1.79 23.11 -0.27
C ILE A 460 2.28 23.98 -1.43
N LYS A 461 1.48 24.99 -1.80
CA LYS A 461 1.79 26.01 -2.80
C LYS A 461 2.36 27.27 -2.12
N ASN A 462 3.00 28.14 -2.91
CA ASN A 462 3.43 29.49 -2.51
C ASN A 462 4.12 29.61 -1.14
N GLN A 463 5.33 29.04 -1.02
CA GLN A 463 6.12 29.16 0.20
C GLN A 463 6.87 30.50 0.26
N ASP A 464 6.83 31.19 1.40
CA ASP A 464 7.75 32.31 1.70
C ASP A 464 9.16 31.76 1.95
N THR A 465 9.83 31.34 0.88
CA THR A 465 11.20 30.81 0.96
C THR A 465 12.26 31.89 1.13
N ALA A 466 11.89 33.18 1.01
CA ALA A 466 12.84 34.28 1.02
C ALA A 466 13.67 34.33 2.32
N ARG A 467 13.03 34.01 3.45
CA ARG A 467 13.69 33.91 4.77
C ARG A 467 14.68 32.75 4.87
N LEU A 468 14.42 31.66 4.14
CA LEU A 468 15.15 30.39 4.24
C LEU A 468 16.30 30.28 3.22
N LEU A 469 16.33 31.12 2.19
CA LEU A 469 17.45 31.21 1.23
C LEU A 469 18.80 31.53 1.91
N ASN A 470 18.76 32.21 3.06
CA ASN A 470 19.94 32.67 3.78
C ASN A 470 20.43 31.71 4.87
N SER A 471 19.89 30.49 4.95
CA SER A 471 20.34 29.48 5.93
C SER A 471 21.85 29.25 5.86
N PRO A 472 22.59 29.35 6.98
CA PRO A 472 24.05 29.18 6.99
C PRO A 472 24.46 27.74 6.67
N ASP A 473 23.59 26.75 6.90
CA ASP A 473 23.88 25.32 6.69
C ASP A 473 23.70 24.85 5.23
N ARG A 474 23.10 25.69 4.37
CA ARG A 474 23.06 25.53 2.89
C ARG A 474 22.51 24.20 2.35
N ARG A 475 21.55 23.58 3.05
CA ARG A 475 20.82 22.38 2.57
C ARG A 475 19.90 22.69 1.38
N GLY A 476 19.39 23.92 1.34
CA GLY A 476 18.47 24.42 0.34
C GLY A 476 17.11 24.79 0.94
N SER A 477 16.47 25.81 0.38
CA SER A 477 15.24 26.41 0.93
C SER A 477 14.10 25.41 1.11
N ALA A 478 13.86 24.54 0.12
CA ALA A 478 12.81 23.51 0.21
C ALA A 478 13.07 22.51 1.34
N TRP A 479 14.33 22.16 1.60
CA TRP A 479 14.70 21.26 2.68
C TRP A 479 14.49 21.93 4.04
N ASP A 480 14.96 23.17 4.20
CA ASP A 480 14.86 23.91 5.46
C ASP A 480 13.39 24.19 5.81
N PHE A 481 12.57 24.57 4.82
CA PHE A 481 11.12 24.70 4.98
C PHE A 481 10.50 23.38 5.44
N SER A 482 10.83 22.27 4.76
CA SER A 482 10.31 20.94 5.08
C SER A 482 10.71 20.48 6.49
N LEU A 483 11.91 20.83 6.97
CA LEU A 483 12.33 20.50 8.33
C LEU A 483 11.48 21.23 9.38
N GLU A 484 11.28 22.54 9.22
CA GLU A 484 10.47 23.30 10.16
C GLU A 484 9.00 22.85 10.12
N ALA A 485 8.46 22.61 8.91
CA ALA A 485 7.13 22.06 8.74
C ALA A 485 7.00 20.67 9.37
N HIS A 486 7.98 19.79 9.20
CA HIS A 486 8.01 18.47 9.84
C HIS A 486 7.98 18.58 11.36
N LYS A 487 8.79 19.46 11.97
CA LYS A 487 8.78 19.66 13.43
C LYS A 487 7.41 20.13 13.94
N VAL A 488 6.81 21.10 13.25
CA VAL A 488 5.50 21.65 13.59
C VAL A 488 4.42 20.58 13.46
N LEU A 489 4.33 19.91 12.30
CA LEU A 489 3.31 18.90 12.04
C LEU A 489 3.46 17.66 12.93
N LYS A 490 4.69 17.19 13.16
CA LYS A 490 4.94 16.07 14.09
C LYS A 490 4.47 16.39 15.51
N LYS A 491 4.67 17.63 15.97
CA LYS A 491 4.16 18.10 17.26
C LYS A 491 2.63 18.26 17.26
N ALA A 492 2.07 18.78 16.16
CA ALA A 492 0.63 19.03 16.02
C ALA A 492 -0.19 17.74 15.96
N TYR A 493 0.25 16.76 15.17
CA TYR A 493 -0.42 15.47 15.06
C TYR A 493 -0.20 14.58 16.29
N GLY A 494 0.96 14.66 16.94
CA GLY A 494 1.26 13.88 18.13
C GLY A 494 1.02 12.39 17.91
N THR A 495 0.09 11.79 18.66
CA THR A 495 -0.28 10.37 18.55
C THR A 495 -1.17 10.04 17.35
N ARG A 496 -1.66 11.04 16.60
CA ARG A 496 -2.51 10.83 15.40
C ARG A 496 -1.74 10.34 14.18
N ALA A 497 -0.41 10.49 14.15
CA ALA A 497 0.41 10.12 13.00
C ALA A 497 1.61 9.27 13.43
N HIS A 498 1.83 8.17 12.71
CA HIS A 498 3.05 7.38 12.80
C HIS A 498 4.21 8.04 12.05
N LEU A 499 3.92 8.70 10.93
CA LEU A 499 4.91 9.32 10.07
C LEU A 499 4.34 10.57 9.39
N VAL A 500 5.15 11.63 9.35
CA VAL A 500 4.96 12.78 8.45
C VAL A 500 6.20 12.85 7.56
N HIS A 501 6.07 12.53 6.28
CA HIS A 501 7.19 12.37 5.35
C HIS A 501 7.13 13.39 4.23
N PHE A 502 8.14 14.24 4.13
CA PHE A 502 8.24 15.22 3.06
C PHE A 502 8.88 14.61 1.81
N LEU A 503 8.22 14.80 0.67
CA LEU A 503 8.73 14.47 -0.65
C LEU A 503 9.36 15.74 -1.25
N LEU A 504 10.69 15.74 -1.33
CA LEU A 504 11.44 16.86 -1.88
C LEU A 504 11.47 16.76 -3.42
N PRO A 505 11.41 17.89 -4.13
CA PRO A 505 11.52 17.88 -5.59
C PRO A 505 12.93 17.44 -6.01
N ALA A 506 13.00 16.50 -6.95
CA ALA A 506 14.26 16.07 -7.54
C ALA A 506 14.91 17.24 -8.31
N LYS A 507 16.24 17.34 -8.26
CA LYS A 507 17.00 18.36 -8.98
C LYS A 507 17.55 17.80 -10.28
N THR A 508 17.28 18.48 -11.39
CA THR A 508 17.77 18.08 -12.72
C THR A 508 19.12 18.72 -13.03
N GLY A 509 19.89 18.08 -13.90
CA GLY A 509 21.07 18.70 -14.51
C GLY A 509 20.70 19.90 -15.39
N TRP A 510 21.68 20.76 -15.66
CA TRP A 510 21.53 21.97 -16.48
C TRP A 510 22.67 22.10 -17.49
N SER A 511 22.49 22.94 -18.50
CA SER A 511 23.49 23.15 -19.55
C SER A 511 24.64 24.05 -19.09
N LEU A 512 25.78 23.99 -19.78
CA LEU A 512 26.97 24.76 -19.40
C LEU A 512 26.79 26.28 -19.51
N ASP A 513 25.87 26.74 -20.35
CA ASP A 513 25.58 28.14 -20.63
C ASP A 513 24.48 28.73 -19.72
N SER A 514 23.83 27.91 -18.90
CA SER A 514 22.76 28.34 -18.01
C SER A 514 23.16 28.29 -16.53
N ALA A 515 22.51 29.13 -15.72
CA ALA A 515 22.50 28.93 -14.28
C ALA A 515 21.61 27.71 -13.91
N PRO A 516 21.80 27.09 -12.74
CA PRO A 516 20.87 26.09 -12.23
C PRO A 516 19.47 26.70 -12.11
N LEU A 517 18.44 25.93 -12.49
CA LEU A 517 17.05 26.35 -12.37
C LEU A 517 16.67 26.51 -10.89
N SER A 518 16.00 27.61 -10.55
CA SER A 518 15.37 27.78 -9.24
C SER A 518 14.35 26.66 -9.03
N GLY A 519 14.49 25.90 -7.94
CA GLY A 519 13.64 24.73 -7.66
C GLY A 519 12.15 25.05 -7.62
N SER A 520 11.31 24.03 -7.85
CA SER A 520 9.85 24.11 -7.75
C SER A 520 9.41 24.72 -6.41
N SER A 521 8.44 25.65 -6.45
CA SER A 521 7.83 26.26 -5.26
C SER A 521 6.86 25.33 -4.51
N LYS A 522 6.68 24.09 -4.99
CA LYS A 522 5.78 23.10 -4.41
C LYS A 522 6.54 22.11 -3.56
N VAL A 523 6.08 21.92 -2.33
CA VAL A 523 6.55 20.86 -1.42
C VAL A 523 5.36 19.98 -1.10
N GLN A 524 5.62 18.67 -1.02
CA GLN A 524 4.62 17.68 -0.69
C GLN A 524 4.98 16.97 0.59
N PHE A 525 3.98 16.57 1.36
CA PHE A 525 4.18 15.64 2.46
C PHE A 525 3.09 14.58 2.51
N GLY A 526 3.50 13.34 2.70
CA GLY A 526 2.62 12.20 2.97
C GLY A 526 2.51 11.95 4.47
N VAL A 527 1.34 11.50 4.93
CA VAL A 527 1.10 11.15 6.32
C VAL A 527 0.65 9.69 6.42
N MET A 528 1.21 8.96 7.38
CA MET A 528 0.68 7.68 7.84
C MET A 528 0.01 7.94 9.19
N PHE A 529 -1.30 7.80 9.26
CA PHE A 529 -2.09 8.07 10.46
C PHE A 529 -2.19 6.86 11.38
N GLU A 530 -2.50 7.13 12.64
CA GLU A 530 -3.01 6.15 13.59
C GLU A 530 -4.53 6.27 13.61
N PHE A 531 -5.21 5.37 12.89
CA PHE A 531 -6.65 5.46 12.62
C PHE A 531 -7.49 5.63 13.89
N ALA A 532 -7.13 4.92 14.97
CA ALA A 532 -7.84 4.97 16.24
C ALA A 532 -7.83 6.37 16.89
N GLN A 533 -6.83 7.19 16.56
CA GLN A 533 -6.63 8.53 17.13
C GLN A 533 -7.15 9.65 16.22
N MET A 534 -7.47 9.37 14.95
CA MET A 534 -7.89 10.39 13.98
C MET A 534 -9.24 11.04 14.33
N SER A 535 -10.18 10.29 14.88
CA SER A 535 -11.54 10.77 15.17
C SER A 535 -11.65 11.65 16.42
N ARG A 536 -10.57 11.74 17.22
CA ARG A 536 -10.54 12.52 18.46
C ARG A 536 -10.96 13.97 18.16
N GLN A 537 -12.01 14.43 18.81
CA GLN A 537 -12.57 15.78 18.60
C GLN A 537 -11.79 16.88 19.35
N MET A 538 -10.99 16.49 20.34
CA MET A 538 -10.30 17.43 21.23
C MET A 538 -8.85 17.04 21.47
N GLU A 539 -7.93 17.99 21.34
CA GLU A 539 -6.57 17.85 21.86
C GLU A 539 -6.56 18.18 23.34
N HIS A 540 -6.19 17.21 24.18
CA HIS A 540 -5.94 17.45 25.59
C HIS A 540 -4.48 17.89 25.78
N GLY A 541 -4.32 19.07 26.38
CA GLY A 541 -3.05 19.62 26.83
C GLY A 541 -2.80 19.35 28.32
N PRO A 542 -1.76 19.98 28.89
CA PRO A 542 -1.42 19.87 30.29
C PRO A 542 -2.47 20.53 31.20
N ALA A 543 -2.42 20.20 32.49
CA ALA A 543 -3.30 20.80 33.49
C ALA A 543 -3.03 22.31 33.64
N ALA A 544 -4.07 23.08 33.96
CA ALA A 544 -3.96 24.54 34.14
C ALA A 544 -2.94 24.93 35.23
N GLU A 545 -2.72 24.06 36.21
CA GLU A 545 -1.75 24.23 37.30
C GLU A 545 -0.29 24.10 36.81
N GLU A 546 -0.04 23.37 35.71
CA GLU A 546 1.27 23.21 35.09
C GLU A 546 1.63 24.44 34.23
N GLN A 547 1.75 25.60 34.87
CA GLN A 547 1.82 26.92 34.22
C GLN A 547 2.85 27.01 33.08
N LYS A 548 4.00 26.33 33.20
CA LYS A 548 5.06 26.32 32.17
C LYS A 548 4.65 25.56 30.91
N ASP A 549 4.07 24.36 31.06
CA ASP A 549 3.71 23.53 29.92
C ASP A 549 2.38 23.98 29.30
N ALA A 550 1.44 24.49 30.13
CA ALA A 550 0.25 25.19 29.67
C ALA A 550 0.61 26.44 28.83
N ALA A 551 1.61 27.23 29.25
CA ALA A 551 2.09 28.37 28.46
C ALA A 551 2.67 27.94 27.10
N LYS A 552 3.46 26.85 27.05
CA LYS A 552 3.97 26.30 25.78
C LYS A 552 2.85 25.81 24.87
N PHE A 553 1.80 25.21 25.45
CA PHE A 553 0.63 24.74 24.73
C PHE A 553 -0.13 25.92 24.10
N ARG A 554 -0.47 26.94 24.90
CA ARG A 554 -1.11 28.19 24.42
C ARG A 554 -0.27 28.91 23.38
N GLN A 555 1.06 28.98 23.56
CA GLN A 555 1.94 29.59 22.58
C GLN A 555 1.88 28.85 21.23
N PHE A 556 1.89 27.51 21.27
CA PHE A 556 1.87 26.68 20.07
C PHE A 556 0.53 26.75 19.33
N TRP A 557 -0.60 26.61 20.03
CA TRP A 557 -1.93 26.55 19.42
C TRP A 557 -2.59 27.92 19.22
N GLY A 558 -2.23 28.91 20.02
CA GLY A 558 -2.71 30.29 19.90
C GLY A 558 -4.14 30.46 20.35
N GLU A 559 -4.91 31.18 19.53
CA GLU A 559 -6.33 31.48 19.76
C GLU A 559 -7.22 30.25 19.83
N LYS A 560 -6.75 29.10 19.33
CA LYS A 560 -7.45 27.82 19.42
C LYS A 560 -7.32 27.12 20.77
N ALA A 561 -6.37 27.53 21.63
CA ALA A 561 -6.22 26.96 22.96
C ALA A 561 -7.21 27.60 23.93
N GLU A 562 -7.99 26.77 24.61
CA GLU A 562 -8.94 27.18 25.63
C GLU A 562 -8.87 26.29 26.88
N LEU A 563 -9.30 26.82 28.03
CA LEU A 563 -9.40 26.03 29.25
C LEU A 563 -10.76 25.36 29.33
N ARG A 564 -10.78 24.04 29.53
CA ARG A 564 -12.01 23.27 29.69
C ARG A 564 -12.00 22.49 30.98
N ARG A 565 -13.12 22.55 31.71
CA ARG A 565 -13.38 21.72 32.89
C ARG A 565 -14.08 20.44 32.47
N PHE A 566 -13.55 19.29 32.90
CA PHE A 566 -14.09 17.97 32.60
C PHE A 566 -14.96 17.43 33.73
N LYS A 567 -15.69 16.33 33.45
CA LYS A 567 -16.62 15.71 34.41
C LYS A 567 -15.93 15.17 35.67
N ASP A 568 -14.64 14.86 35.58
CA ASP A 568 -13.79 14.43 36.69
C ASP A 568 -13.28 15.61 37.55
N GLY A 569 -13.65 16.85 37.20
CA GLY A 569 -13.22 18.07 37.88
C GLY A 569 -11.88 18.63 37.41
N SER A 570 -11.16 17.92 36.54
CA SER A 570 -9.88 18.41 35.98
C SER A 570 -10.09 19.61 35.06
N ILE A 571 -9.12 20.54 35.08
CA ILE A 571 -9.10 21.72 34.20
C ILE A 571 -7.84 21.63 33.34
N LEU A 572 -8.01 21.38 32.06
CA LEU A 572 -6.91 21.21 31.11
C LEU A 572 -6.96 22.28 30.03
N GLU A 573 -5.80 22.66 29.51
CA GLU A 573 -5.70 23.36 28.23
C GLU A 573 -6.18 22.40 27.12
N CYS A 574 -7.03 22.86 26.21
CA CYS A 574 -7.65 22.04 25.18
C CYS A 574 -7.72 22.76 23.84
N VAL A 575 -7.83 21.99 22.75
CA VAL A 575 -8.20 22.50 21.41
C VAL A 575 -9.35 21.65 20.87
N GLU A 576 -10.48 22.27 20.56
CA GLU A 576 -11.63 21.62 19.92
C GLU A 576 -11.58 21.77 18.39
N TRP A 577 -11.91 20.69 17.69
CA TRP A 577 -11.99 20.63 16.22
C TRP A 577 -13.43 20.72 15.75
N SER A 578 -13.64 21.37 14.62
CA SER A 578 -15.00 21.66 14.12
C SER A 578 -15.60 20.51 13.32
N SER A 579 -14.76 19.76 12.61
CA SER A 579 -15.20 18.63 11.80
C SER A 579 -15.41 17.35 12.63
N LYS A 580 -16.45 16.59 12.26
CA LYS A 580 -16.72 15.25 12.80
C LYS A 580 -16.08 14.14 11.97
N VAL A 581 -15.56 14.45 10.78
CA VAL A 581 -14.94 13.47 9.88
C VAL A 581 -13.45 13.36 10.22
N PRO A 582 -12.94 12.16 10.55
CA PRO A 582 -11.57 11.97 11.04
C PRO A 582 -10.49 12.56 10.12
N PHE A 583 -10.67 12.43 8.81
CA PHE A 583 -9.72 12.97 7.84
C PHE A 583 -9.72 14.51 7.81
N GLN A 584 -10.90 15.13 7.78
CA GLN A 584 -11.04 16.58 7.77
C GLN A 584 -10.48 17.24 9.06
N ILE A 585 -10.56 16.57 10.20
CA ILE A 585 -9.88 17.03 11.43
C ILE A 585 -8.37 17.12 11.21
N CYS A 586 -7.78 16.12 10.54
CA CYS A 586 -6.35 16.11 10.25
C CYS A 586 -5.95 17.19 9.23
N GLU A 587 -6.83 17.53 8.29
CA GLU A 587 -6.65 18.68 7.39
C GLU A 587 -6.72 20.00 8.15
N GLU A 588 -7.70 20.15 9.05
CA GLU A 588 -7.87 21.35 9.90
C GLU A 588 -6.63 21.58 10.77
N ILE A 589 -6.06 20.50 11.35
CA ILE A 589 -4.81 20.54 12.13
C ILE A 589 -3.65 21.05 11.26
N ALA A 590 -3.44 20.47 10.07
CA ALA A 590 -2.36 20.90 9.18
C ALA A 590 -2.53 22.36 8.76
N ALA A 591 -3.73 22.73 8.31
CA ALA A 591 -4.02 24.09 7.85
C ALA A 591 -3.80 25.13 8.96
N HIS A 592 -4.29 24.87 10.17
CA HIS A 592 -4.11 25.78 11.31
C HIS A 592 -2.64 25.94 11.70
N THR A 593 -1.92 24.82 11.84
CA THR A 593 -0.54 24.85 12.34
C THR A 593 0.45 25.40 11.32
N LEU A 594 0.28 25.07 10.03
CA LEU A 594 1.12 25.62 8.96
C LEU A 594 0.86 27.12 8.76
N LYS A 595 -0.40 27.58 8.85
CA LYS A 595 -0.74 29.01 8.82
C LYS A 595 -0.09 29.78 9.96
N ARG A 596 -0.19 29.25 11.18
CA ARG A 596 0.33 29.92 12.38
C ARG A 596 1.86 29.99 12.42
N HIS A 597 2.53 28.89 12.14
CA HIS A 597 3.98 28.78 12.35
C HIS A 597 4.80 29.08 11.10
N LEU A 598 4.24 28.89 9.91
CA LEU A 598 4.94 29.05 8.63
C LEU A 598 4.27 30.02 7.65
N LYS A 599 3.17 30.67 8.05
CA LYS A 599 2.43 31.66 7.24
C LYS A 599 1.91 31.11 5.92
N VAL A 600 1.67 29.80 5.85
CA VAL A 600 1.05 29.15 4.68
C VAL A 600 -0.46 29.35 4.76
N ALA A 601 -1.07 29.98 3.74
CA ALA A 601 -2.51 30.15 3.73
C ALA A 601 -3.22 28.80 3.56
N SER A 602 -4.44 28.67 4.11
CA SER A 602 -5.21 27.42 4.00
C SER A 602 -5.55 27.07 2.55
N GLU A 603 -5.72 28.07 1.68
CA GLU A 603 -5.95 27.91 0.23
C GLU A 603 -4.73 27.41 -0.55
N ASP A 604 -3.53 27.56 0.00
CA ASP A 604 -2.29 27.04 -0.57
C ASP A 604 -2.07 25.55 -0.25
N ILE A 605 -2.91 24.96 0.60
CA ILE A 605 -2.82 23.55 0.99
C ILE A 605 -3.90 22.79 0.24
N THR A 606 -3.47 21.80 -0.54
CA THR A 606 -4.38 20.86 -1.22
C THR A 606 -4.09 19.44 -0.74
N SER A 607 -5.13 18.72 -0.33
CA SER A 607 -5.04 17.35 0.15
C SER A 607 -5.49 16.35 -0.92
N PHE A 608 -4.91 15.16 -0.87
CA PHE A 608 -5.20 14.03 -1.74
C PHE A 608 -5.32 12.78 -0.87
N GLY A 609 -6.24 11.89 -1.22
CA GLY A 609 -6.57 10.67 -0.45
C GLY A 609 -8.00 10.66 0.11
N ALA A 610 -8.62 11.83 0.35
CA ALA A 610 -10.02 11.95 0.75
C ALA A 610 -11.02 11.48 -0.33
N GLY A 611 -10.63 11.44 -1.60
CA GLY A 611 -11.54 11.09 -2.69
C GLY A 611 -12.25 9.75 -2.48
N PHE A 612 -11.59 8.78 -1.84
CA PHE A 612 -12.16 7.48 -1.54
C PHE A 612 -13.27 7.51 -0.49
N SER A 613 -13.27 8.49 0.43
CA SER A 613 -14.32 8.62 1.44
C SER A 613 -15.62 9.21 0.88
N ASN A 614 -15.60 9.73 -0.34
CA ASN A 614 -16.78 10.24 -1.04
C ASN A 614 -17.42 9.18 -1.96
N ILE A 615 -16.74 8.04 -2.20
CA ILE A 615 -17.27 6.95 -3.02
C ILE A 615 -18.31 6.14 -2.23
N VAL A 616 -17.98 5.81 -0.99
CA VAL A 616 -18.90 5.21 -0.02
C VAL A 616 -19.09 6.22 1.10
N ASP A 617 -20.35 6.57 1.39
CA ASP A 617 -20.70 7.52 2.45
C ASP A 617 -20.33 6.96 3.83
N PHE A 618 -19.08 7.18 4.25
CA PHE A 618 -18.62 6.81 5.58
C PHE A 618 -19.10 7.81 6.61
N SER A 619 -19.93 7.34 7.55
CA SER A 619 -20.34 8.13 8.70
C SER A 619 -19.52 7.77 9.93
N HIS A 620 -19.25 8.78 10.78
CA HIS A 620 -18.72 8.55 12.12
C HIS A 620 -19.65 7.68 13.00
N MET A 621 -20.92 7.53 12.60
CA MET A 621 -21.92 6.68 13.25
C MET A 621 -21.93 5.24 12.75
N ASP A 622 -21.19 4.90 11.68
CA ASP A 622 -21.25 3.56 11.06
C ASP A 622 -20.93 2.46 12.05
N LYS A 623 -19.87 2.64 12.85
CA LYS A 623 -19.48 1.67 13.87
C LYS A 623 -20.60 1.45 14.90
N GLU A 624 -21.19 2.54 15.39
CA GLU A 624 -22.29 2.48 16.37
C GLU A 624 -23.52 1.80 15.77
N ALA A 625 -23.79 2.00 14.49
CA ALA A 625 -24.88 1.34 13.78
C ALA A 625 -24.66 -0.19 13.71
N PHE A 626 -23.46 -0.65 13.37
CA PHE A 626 -23.12 -2.07 13.43
C PHE A 626 -23.16 -2.64 14.87
N ASP A 627 -22.65 -1.89 15.85
CA ASP A 627 -22.69 -2.27 17.26
C ASP A 627 -24.14 -2.33 17.78
N ALA A 628 -25.04 -1.47 17.30
CA ALA A 628 -26.47 -1.52 17.57
C ALA A 628 -27.14 -2.76 16.97
N ALA A 629 -26.83 -3.11 15.72
CA ALA A 629 -27.34 -4.34 15.10
C ALA A 629 -26.94 -5.60 15.89
N ARG A 630 -25.68 -5.66 16.36
CA ARG A 630 -25.19 -6.75 17.22
C ARG A 630 -25.85 -6.78 18.59
N ARG A 631 -26.08 -5.62 19.23
CA ARG A 631 -26.84 -5.55 20.48
C ARG A 631 -28.29 -6.00 20.31
N ALA A 632 -28.93 -5.64 19.19
CA ALA A 632 -30.27 -6.11 18.88
C ALA A 632 -30.31 -7.64 18.71
N PHE A 633 -29.28 -8.24 18.08
CA PHE A 633 -29.15 -9.70 18.01
C PHE A 633 -28.99 -10.34 19.40
N GLN A 634 -28.21 -9.73 20.31
CA GLN A 634 -28.10 -10.20 21.70
C GLN A 634 -29.44 -10.16 22.45
N THR A 635 -30.28 -9.15 22.16
CA THR A 635 -31.65 -9.09 22.69
C THR A 635 -32.51 -10.23 22.14
N LEU A 636 -32.46 -10.50 20.83
CA LEU A 636 -33.15 -11.66 20.23
C LEU A 636 -32.70 -12.98 20.87
N GLU A 637 -31.39 -13.18 21.03
CA GLU A 637 -30.84 -14.39 21.64
C GLU A 637 -31.36 -14.58 23.07
N HIS A 638 -31.40 -13.51 23.86
CA HIS A 638 -31.96 -13.54 25.21
C HIS A 638 -33.45 -13.90 25.20
N ASP A 639 -34.22 -13.29 24.30
CA ASP A 639 -35.67 -13.48 24.21
C ASP A 639 -36.03 -14.91 23.82
N ILE A 640 -35.35 -15.47 22.81
CA ILE A 640 -35.56 -16.84 22.36
C ILE A 640 -35.16 -17.86 23.45
N ARG A 641 -34.06 -17.62 24.17
CA ARG A 641 -33.59 -18.52 25.23
C ARG A 641 -34.49 -18.51 26.47
N ASN A 642 -35.25 -17.46 26.71
CA ASN A 642 -36.17 -17.34 27.84
C ASN A 642 -37.58 -17.89 27.56
N LEU A 643 -37.83 -18.45 26.37
CA LEU A 643 -39.10 -19.09 26.09
C LEU A 643 -39.26 -20.35 26.97
N GLU A 644 -40.29 -20.36 27.80
CA GLU A 644 -40.61 -21.50 28.67
C GLU A 644 -41.17 -22.69 27.86
N ASP A 645 -41.03 -23.91 28.39
CA ASP A 645 -41.60 -25.15 27.85
C ASP A 645 -41.29 -25.48 26.38
N LEU A 646 -40.08 -25.17 25.91
CA LEU A 646 -39.61 -25.60 24.59
C LEU A 646 -39.42 -27.13 24.52
N PRO A 647 -39.84 -27.81 23.43
CA PRO A 647 -39.70 -29.27 23.30
C PRO A 647 -38.24 -29.77 23.28
N LEU A 648 -37.29 -28.92 22.87
CA LEU A 648 -35.85 -29.18 22.85
C LEU A 648 -35.10 -27.93 23.34
N GLN A 649 -34.04 -28.13 24.11
CA GLN A 649 -33.22 -27.01 24.56
C GLN A 649 -32.38 -26.43 23.43
N ILE A 650 -32.16 -25.12 23.48
CA ILE A 650 -31.41 -24.39 22.45
C ILE A 650 -29.92 -24.39 22.82
N ARG A 651 -29.09 -24.96 21.95
CA ARG A 651 -27.63 -24.98 22.07
C ARG A 651 -27.03 -23.61 21.72
N GLN A 652 -27.41 -23.07 20.56
CA GLN A 652 -26.75 -21.90 19.97
C GLN A 652 -27.69 -21.14 19.03
N LEU A 653 -27.53 -19.81 18.99
CA LEU A 653 -27.99 -18.96 17.89
C LEU A 653 -26.77 -18.31 17.23
N SER A 654 -26.81 -18.09 15.92
CA SER A 654 -25.70 -17.46 15.19
C SER A 654 -26.22 -16.55 14.08
N ALA A 655 -25.99 -15.25 14.23
CA ALA A 655 -26.20 -14.30 13.14
C ALA A 655 -25.14 -14.51 12.06
N VAL A 656 -25.55 -14.48 10.79
CA VAL A 656 -24.69 -14.82 9.64
C VAL A 656 -24.71 -13.80 8.50
N SER A 657 -25.44 -12.70 8.63
CA SER A 657 -25.46 -11.64 7.60
C SER A 657 -24.24 -10.70 7.68
N PRO A 658 -23.87 -10.03 6.58
CA PRO A 658 -22.79 -9.03 6.55
C PRO A 658 -22.96 -7.90 7.58
N ALA A 659 -24.21 -7.51 7.86
CA ALA A 659 -24.56 -6.52 8.89
C ALA A 659 -24.16 -6.95 10.32
N ALA A 660 -24.05 -8.25 10.59
CA ALA A 660 -23.61 -8.76 11.89
C ALA A 660 -22.07 -8.76 12.05
N ARG A 661 -21.33 -8.65 10.94
CA ARG A 661 -19.84 -8.73 10.91
C ARG A 661 -19.15 -7.48 10.36
N TYR A 662 -19.81 -6.32 10.41
CA TYR A 662 -19.24 -5.03 9.96
C TYR A 662 -18.88 -5.00 8.46
N ALA A 663 -19.52 -5.83 7.63
CA ALA A 663 -19.09 -6.06 6.25
C ALA A 663 -20.15 -5.68 5.19
N SER A 664 -21.36 -5.26 5.58
CA SER A 664 -22.34 -4.73 4.62
C SER A 664 -21.85 -3.41 4.01
N VAL A 665 -22.06 -3.22 2.71
CA VAL A 665 -21.61 -2.01 1.96
C VAL A 665 -22.12 -0.73 2.64
N GLU A 666 -23.38 -0.74 3.04
CA GLU A 666 -23.98 0.29 3.89
C GLU A 666 -24.04 -0.15 5.34
N ALA A 667 -23.84 0.79 6.26
CA ALA A 667 -24.06 0.53 7.67
C ALA A 667 -25.56 0.26 7.93
N PRO A 668 -25.91 -0.71 8.79
CA PRO A 668 -27.30 -1.09 9.04
C PRO A 668 -28.08 0.08 9.63
N ARG A 669 -29.26 0.37 9.07
CA ARG A 669 -30.15 1.44 9.56
C ARG A 669 -31.38 0.83 10.24
N PRO A 670 -31.96 1.49 11.26
CA PRO A 670 -33.23 1.05 11.82
C PRO A 670 -34.33 1.03 10.75
N GLY A 671 -35.10 -0.06 10.70
CA GLY A 671 -36.07 -0.34 9.65
C GLY A 671 -37.20 0.68 9.46
N PHE A 672 -37.45 1.57 10.42
CA PHE A 672 -38.46 2.63 10.31
C PHE A 672 -38.05 3.79 9.39
N HIS A 673 -36.75 3.94 9.14
CA HIS A 673 -36.22 5.02 8.32
C HIS A 673 -36.10 4.63 6.84
N THR A 674 -36.33 3.36 6.52
CA THR A 674 -36.17 2.78 5.19
C THR A 674 -37.52 2.35 4.62
N GLY A 675 -37.66 2.37 3.29
CA GLY A 675 -38.88 1.91 2.61
C GLY A 675 -39.07 0.38 2.65
N THR A 676 -38.03 -0.36 3.02
CA THR A 676 -37.95 -1.81 3.10
C THR A 676 -37.07 -2.23 4.28
N ILE A 677 -37.31 -3.41 4.84
CA ILE A 677 -36.46 -4.02 5.88
C ILE A 677 -35.83 -5.29 5.33
N GLU A 678 -34.50 -5.38 5.42
CA GLU A 678 -33.73 -6.60 5.17
C GLU A 678 -33.38 -7.26 6.51
N PRO A 679 -33.91 -8.46 6.83
CA PRO A 679 -33.62 -9.13 8.08
C PRO A 679 -32.18 -9.64 8.18
N ILE A 680 -31.63 -9.65 9.40
CA ILE A 680 -30.38 -10.35 9.70
C ILE A 680 -30.67 -11.84 9.80
N ASP A 681 -30.05 -12.65 8.95
CA ASP A 681 -30.13 -14.11 8.98
C ASP A 681 -29.53 -14.67 10.28
N VAL A 682 -30.27 -15.57 10.92
CA VAL A 682 -29.92 -16.24 12.18
C VAL A 682 -30.14 -17.73 12.06
N ASN A 683 -29.10 -18.51 12.35
CA ASN A 683 -29.17 -19.96 12.46
C ASN A 683 -29.40 -20.37 13.91
N LEU A 684 -30.28 -21.33 14.13
CA LEU A 684 -30.61 -21.93 15.43
C LEU A 684 -30.20 -23.40 15.46
N TYR A 685 -29.57 -23.79 16.56
CA TYR A 685 -29.12 -25.15 16.82
C TYR A 685 -29.72 -25.64 18.14
N PHE A 686 -30.35 -26.80 18.11
CA PHE A 686 -30.83 -27.48 19.31
C PHE A 686 -29.74 -28.34 19.95
N GLU A 687 -29.98 -28.81 21.17
CA GLU A 687 -29.24 -29.93 21.74
C GLU A 687 -29.41 -31.21 20.90
N ALA A 688 -28.46 -32.13 21.03
CA ALA A 688 -28.52 -33.40 20.33
C ALA A 688 -29.77 -34.19 20.78
N SER A 689 -30.60 -34.59 19.82
CA SER A 689 -31.85 -35.33 20.08
C SER A 689 -31.99 -36.49 19.11
N GLY A 690 -32.28 -37.67 19.65
CA GLY A 690 -32.64 -38.85 18.84
C GLY A 690 -34.09 -38.84 18.35
N ARG A 691 -34.85 -37.77 18.61
CA ARG A 691 -36.27 -37.66 18.23
C ARG A 691 -36.48 -37.06 16.83
N TRP A 692 -35.42 -36.62 16.16
CA TRP A 692 -35.51 -36.18 14.77
C TRP A 692 -35.93 -37.36 13.87
N PRO A 693 -36.88 -37.16 12.93
CA PRO A 693 -37.26 -38.22 11.99
C PRO A 693 -36.09 -38.68 11.13
N GLU A 694 -35.98 -39.99 10.84
CA GLU A 694 -34.97 -40.51 9.89
C GLU A 694 -35.37 -40.33 8.40
N ASN A 695 -36.01 -39.20 8.09
CA ASN A 695 -36.43 -38.85 6.73
C ASN A 695 -36.25 -37.34 6.51
N LEU A 696 -35.53 -36.96 5.46
CA LEU A 696 -35.19 -35.55 5.19
C LEU A 696 -36.42 -34.64 5.03
N VAL A 697 -37.49 -35.12 4.36
CA VAL A 697 -38.72 -34.35 4.18
C VAL A 697 -39.42 -34.15 5.52
N ALA A 698 -39.54 -35.22 6.32
CA ALA A 698 -40.14 -35.15 7.65
C ALA A 698 -39.34 -34.26 8.62
N ILE A 699 -38.01 -34.17 8.45
CA ILE A 699 -37.19 -33.20 9.18
C ILE A 699 -37.61 -31.77 8.81
N GLN A 700 -37.81 -31.46 7.53
CA GLN A 700 -38.25 -30.11 7.13
C GLN A 700 -39.63 -29.76 7.69
N GLU A 701 -40.57 -30.70 7.68
CA GLU A 701 -41.89 -30.52 8.31
C GLU A 701 -41.76 -30.28 9.83
N THR A 702 -40.89 -31.04 10.50
CA THR A 702 -40.61 -30.85 11.93
C THR A 702 -40.01 -29.47 12.22
N LYS A 703 -39.11 -28.98 11.36
CA LYS A 703 -38.56 -27.62 11.48
C LYS A 703 -39.65 -26.56 11.32
N ILE A 704 -40.58 -26.72 10.37
CA ILE A 704 -41.71 -25.80 10.19
C ILE A 704 -42.57 -25.75 11.46
N GLU A 705 -42.88 -26.91 12.06
CA GLU A 705 -43.62 -26.97 13.32
C GLU A 705 -42.88 -26.25 14.46
N PHE A 706 -41.55 -26.40 14.57
CA PHE A 706 -40.76 -25.61 15.52
C PHE A 706 -40.83 -24.11 15.25
N LEU A 707 -40.75 -23.67 13.99
CA LEU A 707 -40.87 -22.25 13.63
C LEU A 707 -42.26 -21.70 13.99
N LEU A 708 -43.34 -22.48 13.80
CA LEU A 708 -44.69 -22.14 14.22
C LEU A 708 -44.85 -22.10 15.75
N ASP A 709 -44.15 -22.97 16.47
CA ASP A 709 -44.11 -22.92 17.94
C ASP A 709 -43.39 -21.66 18.44
N PHE A 710 -42.26 -21.30 17.82
CA PHE A 710 -41.56 -20.04 18.11
C PHE A 710 -42.43 -18.80 17.83
N ASP A 711 -43.15 -18.78 16.71
CA ASP A 711 -44.13 -17.73 16.36
C ASP A 711 -45.16 -17.53 17.47
N ARG A 712 -45.86 -18.60 17.88
CA ARG A 712 -46.90 -18.55 18.92
C ARG A 712 -46.33 -18.09 20.26
N ARG A 713 -45.15 -18.55 20.64
CA ARG A 713 -44.56 -18.23 21.95
C ARG A 713 -44.02 -16.81 21.98
N LEU A 714 -43.29 -16.37 20.96
CA LEU A 714 -42.74 -15.01 20.90
C LEU A 714 -43.85 -13.95 20.92
N THR A 715 -44.91 -14.16 20.13
CA THR A 715 -46.05 -13.23 20.07
C THR A 715 -46.90 -13.26 21.34
N ALA A 716 -46.96 -14.39 22.06
CA ALA A 716 -47.63 -14.48 23.36
C ALA A 716 -46.84 -13.84 24.50
N THR A 717 -45.51 -13.94 24.50
CA THR A 717 -44.65 -13.39 25.56
C THR A 717 -44.40 -11.89 25.40
N LYS A 718 -44.37 -11.38 24.16
CA LYS A 718 -44.00 -10.00 23.88
C LYS A 718 -44.90 -9.35 22.84
N GLU A 719 -45.62 -8.31 23.26
CA GLU A 719 -46.49 -7.52 22.37
C GLU A 719 -45.72 -6.70 21.33
N ASN A 720 -44.43 -6.41 21.56
CA ASN A 720 -43.59 -5.58 20.68
C ASN A 720 -42.84 -6.37 19.60
N ILE A 721 -43.17 -7.64 19.42
CA ILE A 721 -42.60 -8.52 18.39
C ILE A 721 -43.72 -8.93 17.45
N THR A 722 -43.44 -8.82 16.14
CA THR A 722 -44.29 -9.37 15.09
C THR A 722 -43.50 -10.40 14.29
N THR A 723 -44.16 -11.47 13.89
CA THR A 723 -43.53 -12.62 13.25
C THR A 723 -44.23 -12.98 11.95
N TYR A 724 -43.45 -13.45 10.97
CA TYR A 724 -43.93 -13.81 9.65
C TYR A 724 -43.27 -15.10 9.19
N LEU A 725 -44.06 -16.14 8.93
CA LEU A 725 -43.55 -17.38 8.35
C LEU A 725 -43.34 -17.20 6.85
N GLY A 726 -42.09 -17.33 6.40
CA GLY A 726 -41.72 -17.24 4.99
C GLY A 726 -41.34 -18.60 4.40
N ARG A 727 -41.48 -18.72 3.07
CA ARG A 727 -41.08 -19.90 2.29
C ARG A 727 -39.77 -19.61 1.56
N GLU A 728 -38.87 -20.58 1.55
CA GLU A 728 -37.70 -20.62 0.67
C GLU A 728 -38.14 -21.01 -0.76
N ASN A 729 -37.49 -20.49 -1.81
CA ASN A 729 -37.81 -20.78 -3.24
C ASN A 729 -36.91 -21.93 -3.66
N ARG A 730 -37.09 -23.07 -2.99
CA ARG A 730 -36.36 -24.30 -3.26
C ARG A 730 -37.35 -25.31 -3.81
N GLU A 731 -36.94 -25.97 -4.89
CA GLU A 731 -37.77 -26.96 -5.58
C GLU A 731 -37.76 -28.32 -4.86
N ILE A 732 -36.72 -28.57 -4.04
CA ILE A 732 -36.45 -29.90 -3.47
C ILE A 732 -36.87 -29.96 -1.99
N GLY A 733 -37.77 -30.89 -1.67
CA GLY A 733 -38.31 -31.13 -0.32
C GLY A 733 -37.31 -31.61 0.74
N ILE A 734 -36.04 -31.79 0.38
CA ILE A 734 -34.98 -32.25 1.29
C ILE A 734 -34.14 -31.10 1.86
N GLU A 735 -34.31 -29.88 1.33
CA GLU A 735 -33.60 -28.68 1.78
C GLU A 735 -34.48 -27.81 2.68
N ASN A 736 -33.89 -26.81 3.34
CA ASN A 736 -34.64 -25.89 4.19
C ASN A 736 -35.78 -25.19 3.42
N LEU A 737 -37.04 -25.45 3.81
CA LEU A 737 -38.24 -25.00 3.09
C LEU A 737 -38.84 -23.70 3.61
N ALA A 738 -38.57 -23.35 4.87
CA ALA A 738 -39.17 -22.20 5.54
C ALA A 738 -38.21 -21.49 6.48
N TYR A 739 -38.58 -20.28 6.85
CA TYR A 739 -37.91 -19.46 7.84
C TYR A 739 -38.95 -18.65 8.62
N LEU A 740 -38.57 -18.14 9.80
CA LEU A 740 -39.39 -17.22 10.59
C LEU A 740 -38.74 -15.84 10.61
N ASP A 741 -39.37 -14.85 10.00
CA ASP A 741 -38.95 -13.45 10.13
C ASP A 741 -39.54 -12.88 11.44
N ILE A 742 -38.67 -12.31 12.28
CA ILE A 742 -38.99 -11.75 13.59
C ILE A 742 -38.66 -10.26 13.55
N VAL A 743 -39.67 -9.40 13.73
CA VAL A 743 -39.56 -7.94 13.61
C VAL A 743 -39.92 -7.28 14.93
N TYR A 744 -38.98 -6.52 15.48
CA TYR A 744 -39.18 -5.72 16.68
C TYR A 744 -39.77 -4.35 16.34
N GLU A 745 -40.54 -3.78 17.26
CA GLU A 745 -40.92 -2.36 17.26
C GLU A 745 -39.73 -1.38 17.39
N SER A 746 -38.49 -1.87 17.52
CA SER A 746 -37.27 -1.06 17.35
C SER A 746 -36.80 -0.97 15.90
N GLY A 747 -37.43 -1.71 14.98
CA GLY A 747 -37.10 -1.74 13.56
C GLY A 747 -35.96 -2.72 13.26
N ALA A 748 -35.52 -3.50 14.26
CA ALA A 748 -34.63 -4.63 14.07
C ALA A 748 -35.43 -5.83 13.55
N ALA A 749 -34.91 -6.51 12.53
CA ALA A 749 -35.54 -7.70 11.97
C ALA A 749 -34.52 -8.83 11.81
N PHE A 750 -34.98 -10.06 12.03
CA PHE A 750 -34.15 -11.26 12.00
C PHE A 750 -34.85 -12.38 11.26
N ARG A 751 -34.11 -13.18 10.49
CA ARG A 751 -34.63 -14.35 9.77
C ARG A 751 -34.09 -15.63 10.38
N LEU A 752 -34.93 -16.34 11.13
CA LEU A 752 -34.56 -17.55 11.87
C LEU A 752 -34.66 -18.80 11.00
N ARG A 753 -33.59 -19.60 10.95
CA ARG A 753 -33.53 -20.93 10.33
C ARG A 753 -33.04 -21.97 11.31
N ILE A 754 -33.55 -23.19 11.22
CA ILE A 754 -33.22 -24.29 12.13
C ILE A 754 -32.26 -25.26 11.43
N HIS A 755 -31.19 -25.64 12.13
CA HIS A 755 -30.31 -26.75 11.75
C HIS A 755 -30.67 -28.01 12.52
N ALA A 756 -30.67 -29.16 11.84
CA ALA A 756 -30.78 -30.47 12.49
C ALA A 756 -29.55 -31.32 12.12
N ASP A 757 -28.74 -31.67 13.12
CA ASP A 757 -27.48 -32.43 12.95
C ASP A 757 -27.69 -33.78 12.19
N LEU A 758 -28.90 -34.36 12.25
CA LEU A 758 -29.25 -35.61 11.55
C LEU A 758 -29.29 -35.45 10.02
N GLU A 759 -29.55 -34.25 9.49
CA GLU A 759 -29.60 -33.99 8.05
C GLU A 759 -28.27 -34.33 7.38
N ASP A 760 -27.16 -33.87 7.97
CA ASP A 760 -25.81 -34.09 7.44
C ASP A 760 -25.49 -35.59 7.36
N ILE A 761 -25.88 -36.34 8.38
CA ILE A 761 -25.70 -37.80 8.44
C ILE A 761 -26.52 -38.49 7.35
N LEU A 762 -27.77 -38.07 7.14
CA LEU A 762 -28.66 -38.65 6.13
C LEU A 762 -28.15 -38.35 4.72
N PHE A 763 -27.72 -37.11 4.44
CA PHE A 763 -27.11 -36.77 3.16
C PHE A 763 -25.84 -37.60 2.91
N GLN A 764 -24.93 -37.70 3.88
CA GLN A 764 -23.73 -38.53 3.74
C GLN A 764 -24.05 -40.02 3.52
N ARG A 765 -25.10 -40.54 4.16
CA ARG A 765 -25.58 -41.91 3.96
C ARG A 765 -26.09 -42.10 2.53
N GLN A 766 -26.86 -41.15 2.00
CA GLN A 766 -27.35 -41.18 0.62
C GLN A 766 -26.19 -41.14 -0.39
N ILE A 767 -25.24 -40.21 -0.23
CA ILE A 767 -24.07 -40.06 -1.12
C ILE A 767 -23.25 -41.36 -1.17
N LYS A 768 -23.02 -42.01 -0.03
CA LYS A 768 -22.25 -43.27 0.05
C LYS A 768 -23.01 -44.49 -0.47
N ASN A 769 -24.34 -44.43 -0.56
CA ASN A 769 -25.16 -45.55 -0.96
C ASN A 769 -25.15 -45.75 -2.49
N LYS A 770 -24.28 -46.65 -2.96
CA LYS A 770 -24.13 -46.97 -4.39
C LYS A 770 -25.37 -47.61 -5.03
N MET A 771 -26.36 -48.05 -4.24
CA MET A 771 -27.62 -48.58 -4.75
C MET A 771 -28.61 -47.48 -5.18
N LEU A 772 -28.36 -46.24 -4.76
CA LEU A 772 -29.17 -45.09 -5.19
C LEU A 772 -28.72 -44.59 -6.56
N ASP A 773 -29.69 -44.07 -7.32
CA ASP A 773 -29.44 -43.44 -8.60
C ASP A 773 -28.40 -42.33 -8.48
N HIS A 774 -27.60 -42.16 -9.53
CA HIS A 774 -26.53 -41.16 -9.56
C HIS A 774 -27.06 -39.75 -9.26
N HIS A 775 -28.20 -39.40 -9.85
CA HIS A 775 -28.83 -38.09 -9.68
C HIS A 775 -29.17 -37.80 -8.23
N ILE A 776 -29.75 -38.75 -7.50
CA ILE A 776 -30.07 -38.60 -6.07
C ILE A 776 -28.79 -38.34 -5.27
N ARG A 777 -27.71 -39.06 -5.56
CA ARG A 777 -26.43 -38.88 -4.87
C ARG A 777 -25.82 -37.50 -5.12
N GLU A 778 -25.91 -37.03 -6.36
CA GLU A 778 -25.44 -35.70 -6.77
C GLU A 778 -26.27 -34.58 -6.12
N GLU A 779 -27.60 -34.74 -6.07
CA GLU A 779 -28.49 -33.82 -5.35
C GLU A 779 -28.20 -33.78 -3.84
N SER A 780 -28.01 -34.95 -3.21
CA SER A 780 -27.63 -35.03 -1.79
C SER A 780 -26.28 -34.40 -1.52
N GLU A 781 -25.31 -34.52 -2.44
CA GLU A 781 -23.99 -33.88 -2.33
C GLU A 781 -24.10 -32.36 -2.42
N ALA A 782 -24.88 -31.84 -3.38
CA ALA A 782 -25.14 -30.41 -3.51
C ALA A 782 -25.89 -29.84 -2.30
N ALA A 783 -26.90 -30.56 -1.79
CA ALA A 783 -27.65 -30.17 -0.59
C ALA A 783 -26.75 -30.16 0.66
N LEU A 784 -25.91 -31.18 0.86
CA LEU A 784 -24.94 -31.23 1.95
C LEU A 784 -23.95 -30.07 1.90
N ALA A 785 -23.42 -29.75 0.72
CA ALA A 785 -22.50 -28.63 0.55
C ALA A 785 -23.16 -27.29 0.92
N ARG A 786 -24.43 -27.08 0.53
CA ARG A 786 -25.20 -25.89 0.91
C ARG A 786 -25.47 -25.84 2.42
N THR A 787 -25.87 -26.96 3.03
CA THR A 787 -26.10 -27.06 4.48
C THR A 787 -24.83 -26.77 5.27
N ASN A 788 -23.71 -27.40 4.91
CA ASN A 788 -22.40 -27.13 5.52
C ASN A 788 -22.00 -25.66 5.40
N TRP A 789 -22.21 -25.04 4.24
CA TRP A 789 -21.93 -23.62 4.08
C TRP A 789 -22.72 -22.76 5.07
N PHE A 790 -24.06 -22.90 5.09
CA PHE A 790 -24.91 -22.07 5.91
C PHE A 790 -24.71 -22.31 7.40
N PHE A 791 -24.56 -23.56 7.83
CA PHE A 791 -24.63 -23.93 9.24
C PHE A 791 -23.28 -24.27 9.89
N ALA A 792 -22.21 -24.52 9.11
CA ALA A 792 -20.87 -24.75 9.65
C ALA A 792 -19.88 -23.63 9.28
N THR A 793 -19.74 -23.31 7.98
CA THR A 793 -18.70 -22.38 7.51
C THR A 793 -19.05 -20.91 7.79
N LEU A 794 -20.25 -20.47 7.41
CA LEU A 794 -20.65 -19.06 7.48
C LEU A 794 -20.74 -18.47 8.91
N PRO A 795 -21.19 -19.20 9.94
CA PRO A 795 -21.13 -18.73 11.33
C PRO A 795 -19.70 -18.42 11.77
N ILE A 796 -18.76 -19.32 11.45
CA ILE A 796 -17.34 -19.16 11.79
C ILE A 796 -16.71 -18.00 11.01
N HIS A 797 -17.04 -17.87 9.73
CA HIS A 797 -16.63 -16.72 8.92
C HIS A 797 -17.11 -15.41 9.54
N THR A 798 -18.38 -15.35 9.95
CA THR A 798 -18.98 -14.15 10.56
C THR A 798 -18.28 -13.78 11.86
N GLN A 799 -17.99 -14.76 12.72
CA GLN A 799 -17.24 -14.54 13.95
C GLN A 799 -15.81 -14.04 13.65
N THR A 800 -15.15 -14.63 12.67
CA THR A 800 -13.77 -14.30 12.27
C THR A 800 -13.68 -12.86 11.78
N ILE A 801 -14.48 -12.50 10.77
CA ILE A 801 -14.48 -11.14 10.20
C ILE A 801 -14.89 -10.11 11.25
N ALA A 802 -15.93 -10.38 12.05
CA ALA A 802 -16.33 -9.47 13.12
C ALA A 802 -15.18 -9.21 14.12
N THR A 803 -14.47 -10.27 14.51
CA THR A 803 -13.31 -10.16 15.42
C THR A 803 -12.23 -9.28 14.82
N PHE A 804 -11.86 -9.51 13.56
CA PHE A 804 -10.84 -8.70 12.90
C PHE A 804 -11.29 -7.26 12.63
N CYS A 805 -12.55 -7.00 12.31
CA CYS A 805 -13.07 -5.63 12.15
C CYS A 805 -12.97 -4.81 13.44
N THR A 806 -13.06 -5.45 14.62
CA THR A 806 -12.84 -4.76 15.90
C THR A 806 -11.37 -4.51 16.23
N ARG A 807 -10.47 -5.41 15.78
CA ARG A 807 -9.01 -5.32 16.02
C ARG A 807 -8.29 -4.42 15.01
N LEU A 808 -8.73 -4.44 13.76
CA LEU A 808 -8.13 -3.77 12.61
C LEU A 808 -9.09 -2.68 12.14
N HIS A 809 -8.94 -1.48 12.68
CA HIS A 809 -9.94 -0.42 12.54
C HIS A 809 -10.38 -0.07 11.11
N PRO A 810 -9.49 0.02 10.09
CA PRO A 810 -9.92 0.37 8.74
C PRO A 810 -10.43 -0.84 7.93
N LEU A 811 -10.44 -2.06 8.49
CA LEU A 811 -10.83 -3.28 7.76
C LEU A 811 -12.27 -3.21 7.25
N SER A 812 -13.23 -2.86 8.11
CA SER A 812 -14.65 -2.74 7.74
C SER A 812 -14.84 -1.75 6.59
N GLN A 813 -14.24 -0.56 6.67
CA GLN A 813 -14.32 0.45 5.61
C GLN A 813 -13.66 -0.03 4.31
N THR A 814 -12.56 -0.77 4.41
CA THR A 814 -11.87 -1.35 3.24
C THR A 814 -12.74 -2.40 2.57
N ILE A 815 -13.32 -3.34 3.33
CA ILE A 815 -14.23 -4.37 2.81
C ILE A 815 -15.37 -3.72 2.05
N ARG A 816 -15.96 -2.65 2.62
CA ARG A 816 -17.07 -1.92 2.01
C ARG A 816 -16.69 -1.27 0.68
N LEU A 817 -15.52 -0.62 0.60
CA LEU A 817 -15.01 -0.07 -0.68
C LEU A 817 -14.74 -1.15 -1.71
N VAL A 818 -14.11 -2.25 -1.31
CA VAL A 818 -13.78 -3.34 -2.24
C VAL A 818 -15.06 -4.00 -2.73
N LYS A 819 -16.04 -4.30 -1.87
CA LYS A 819 -17.36 -4.78 -2.30
C LYS A 819 -18.03 -3.81 -3.26
N HIS A 820 -18.03 -2.51 -2.96
CA HIS A 820 -18.58 -1.50 -3.86
C HIS A 820 -17.85 -1.46 -5.22
N TRP A 821 -16.54 -1.69 -5.25
CA TRP A 821 -15.78 -1.83 -6.49
C TRP A 821 -16.20 -3.05 -7.30
N PHE A 822 -16.32 -4.23 -6.67
CA PHE A 822 -16.84 -5.43 -7.33
C PHE A 822 -18.28 -5.23 -7.85
N ASN A 823 -19.12 -4.51 -7.09
CA ASN A 823 -20.48 -4.15 -7.51
C ASN A 823 -20.47 -3.25 -8.73
N SER A 824 -19.66 -2.18 -8.70
CA SER A 824 -19.58 -1.19 -9.79
C SER A 824 -19.10 -1.84 -11.09
N HIS A 825 -18.23 -2.84 -10.99
CA HIS A 825 -17.76 -3.65 -12.12
C HIS A 825 -18.63 -4.88 -12.46
N LYS A 826 -19.83 -4.99 -11.86
CA LYS A 826 -20.83 -6.05 -12.08
C LYS A 826 -20.32 -7.48 -11.86
N LEU A 827 -19.39 -7.65 -10.91
CA LEU A 827 -18.76 -8.94 -10.59
C LEU A 827 -19.35 -9.63 -9.36
N SER A 828 -20.09 -8.91 -8.51
CA SER A 828 -20.57 -9.42 -7.21
C SER A 828 -21.63 -10.52 -7.31
N SER A 829 -22.31 -10.65 -8.45
CA SER A 829 -23.20 -11.78 -8.72
C SER A 829 -22.47 -13.11 -8.93
N HIS A 830 -21.15 -13.06 -9.21
CA HIS A 830 -20.32 -14.24 -9.51
C HIS A 830 -19.23 -14.53 -8.46
N ILE A 831 -18.97 -13.56 -7.59
CA ILE A 831 -17.97 -13.65 -6.52
C ILE A 831 -18.69 -13.36 -5.21
N SER A 832 -18.71 -14.35 -4.33
CA SER A 832 -19.39 -14.24 -3.03
C SER A 832 -18.82 -13.12 -2.18
N GLU A 833 -19.66 -12.48 -1.37
CA GLU A 833 -19.24 -11.43 -0.45
C GLU A 833 -18.16 -11.92 0.51
N GLU A 834 -18.29 -13.15 1.01
CA GLU A 834 -17.33 -13.75 1.93
C GLU A 834 -15.95 -13.94 1.27
N LEU A 835 -15.91 -14.28 -0.03
CA LEU A 835 -14.67 -14.38 -0.77
C LEU A 835 -13.99 -13.01 -0.93
N ILE A 836 -14.78 -11.95 -1.19
CA ILE A 836 -14.28 -10.57 -1.22
C ILE A 836 -13.72 -10.17 0.15
N GLU A 837 -14.43 -10.50 1.24
CA GLU A 837 -13.99 -10.26 2.61
C GLU A 837 -12.64 -10.94 2.91
N LEU A 838 -12.43 -12.17 2.43
CA LEU A 838 -11.16 -12.88 2.56
C LEU A 838 -10.01 -12.26 1.74
N PHE A 839 -10.27 -11.74 0.54
CA PHE A 839 -9.25 -11.00 -0.23
C PHE A 839 -8.73 -9.80 0.54
N VAL A 840 -9.63 -9.06 1.18
CA VAL A 840 -9.25 -7.90 2.00
C VAL A 840 -8.54 -8.35 3.26
N LEU A 841 -9.07 -9.34 3.97
CA LEU A 841 -8.44 -9.86 5.19
C LEU A 841 -7.01 -10.33 4.94
N HIS A 842 -6.75 -11.01 3.82
CA HIS A 842 -5.41 -11.43 3.43
C HIS A 842 -4.41 -10.26 3.39
N VAL A 843 -4.78 -9.13 2.79
CA VAL A 843 -3.92 -7.93 2.70
C VAL A 843 -3.62 -7.31 4.07
N PHE A 844 -4.52 -7.49 5.04
CA PHE A 844 -4.31 -7.03 6.41
C PHE A 844 -3.45 -7.97 7.24
N LEU A 845 -3.62 -9.29 7.07
CA LEU A 845 -2.85 -10.31 7.80
C LEU A 845 -1.44 -10.51 7.21
N GLN A 846 -1.28 -10.36 5.90
CA GLN A 846 -0.01 -10.44 5.19
C GLN A 846 0.27 -9.14 4.41
N PRO A 847 0.59 -8.04 5.12
CA PRO A 847 0.67 -6.71 4.51
C PRO A 847 1.98 -6.41 3.77
N TYR A 848 2.89 -7.37 3.68
CA TYR A 848 4.22 -7.19 3.12
C TYR A 848 4.17 -6.79 1.63
N PRO A 849 5.06 -5.90 1.16
CA PRO A 849 6.23 -5.30 1.82
C PRO A 849 5.93 -4.04 2.64
N TRP A 850 4.66 -3.77 2.91
CA TRP A 850 4.24 -2.65 3.75
C TRP A 850 3.95 -3.12 5.19
N ARG A 851 3.44 -2.20 6.00
CA ARG A 851 2.80 -2.50 7.28
C ARG A 851 1.30 -2.67 7.08
N ALA A 852 0.58 -3.22 8.05
CA ALA A 852 -0.88 -3.31 8.00
C ALA A 852 -1.52 -1.96 7.58
N PRO A 853 -2.51 -1.95 6.67
CA PRO A 853 -3.15 -0.71 6.22
C PRO A 853 -3.72 0.10 7.38
N THR A 854 -3.49 1.41 7.36
CA THR A 854 -3.96 2.36 8.38
C THR A 854 -5.14 3.22 7.90
N SER A 855 -5.57 3.04 6.66
CA SER A 855 -6.74 3.71 6.08
C SER A 855 -7.48 2.81 5.09
N ALA A 856 -8.74 3.14 4.83
CA ALA A 856 -9.56 2.40 3.87
C ALA A 856 -9.04 2.52 2.43
N SER A 857 -8.48 3.68 2.05
CA SER A 857 -7.88 3.93 0.73
C SER A 857 -6.63 3.08 0.49
N THR A 858 -5.70 3.04 1.45
CA THR A 858 -4.50 2.20 1.33
C THR A 858 -4.86 0.71 1.30
N GLY A 859 -5.82 0.28 2.14
CA GLY A 859 -6.35 -1.08 2.12
C GLY A 859 -6.93 -1.44 0.76
N PHE A 860 -7.77 -0.57 0.19
CA PHE A 860 -8.41 -0.76 -1.11
C PHE A 860 -7.38 -0.91 -2.24
N LEU A 861 -6.44 0.05 -2.35
CA LEU A 861 -5.42 0.05 -3.40
C LEU A 861 -4.44 -1.13 -3.30
N ARG A 862 -4.18 -1.61 -2.09
CA ARG A 862 -3.34 -2.81 -1.88
C ARG A 862 -4.10 -4.09 -2.21
N THR A 863 -5.40 -4.18 -1.93
CA THR A 863 -6.26 -5.27 -2.42
C THR A 863 -6.29 -5.34 -3.94
N LEU A 864 -6.44 -4.21 -4.63
CA LEU A 864 -6.34 -4.18 -6.10
C LEU A 864 -4.95 -4.63 -6.58
N THR A 865 -3.88 -4.22 -5.90
CA THR A 865 -2.52 -4.64 -6.25
C THR A 865 -2.33 -6.13 -6.07
N PHE A 866 -2.82 -6.70 -4.98
CA PHE A 866 -2.85 -8.15 -4.74
C PHE A 866 -3.61 -8.86 -5.87
N LEU A 867 -4.86 -8.49 -6.15
CA LEU A 867 -5.69 -9.10 -7.20
C LEU A 867 -5.08 -8.96 -8.61
N SER A 868 -4.33 -7.89 -8.87
CA SER A 868 -3.66 -7.66 -10.14
C SER A 868 -2.46 -8.61 -10.38
N ARG A 869 -1.89 -9.16 -9.30
CA ARG A 869 -0.67 -9.98 -9.33
C ARG A 869 -0.91 -11.43 -8.98
N TRP A 870 -1.94 -11.72 -8.17
CA TRP A 870 -2.25 -13.06 -7.74
C TRP A 870 -2.59 -13.95 -8.94
N ASP A 871 -1.78 -14.98 -9.14
CA ASP A 871 -2.01 -15.99 -10.16
C ASP A 871 -2.75 -17.19 -9.56
N TRP A 872 -4.07 -17.09 -9.50
CA TRP A 872 -4.97 -18.14 -9.01
C TRP A 872 -4.87 -19.47 -9.78
N ARG A 873 -4.15 -19.50 -10.91
CA ARG A 873 -3.91 -20.75 -11.67
C ARG A 873 -2.91 -21.64 -10.97
N ASP A 874 -1.86 -21.05 -10.41
CA ASP A 874 -0.71 -21.77 -9.87
C ASP A 874 -0.57 -21.62 -8.35
N GLU A 875 -1.17 -20.59 -7.74
CA GLU A 875 -1.08 -20.31 -6.32
C GLU A 875 -2.46 -20.28 -5.63
N PRO A 876 -2.69 -21.09 -4.58
CA PRO A 876 -3.91 -21.01 -3.79
C PRO A 876 -3.86 -19.78 -2.87
N LEU A 877 -5.02 -19.24 -2.52
CA LEU A 877 -5.10 -18.22 -1.47
C LEU A 877 -5.25 -18.91 -0.11
N ILE A 878 -4.33 -18.66 0.81
CA ILE A 878 -4.38 -19.19 2.17
C ILE A 878 -4.56 -18.02 3.14
N VAL A 879 -5.69 -17.98 3.84
CA VAL A 879 -6.01 -16.96 4.85
C VAL A 879 -6.00 -17.61 6.23
N ASP A 880 -4.83 -17.61 6.86
CA ASP A 880 -4.62 -18.18 8.18
C ASP A 880 -5.00 -17.19 9.29
N SER A 881 -6.30 -17.09 9.54
CA SER A 881 -6.87 -16.17 10.53
C SER A 881 -6.57 -16.57 11.98
N ALA A 882 -6.27 -17.84 12.25
CA ALA A 882 -6.00 -18.36 13.59
C ALA A 882 -4.51 -18.60 13.88
N GLU A 883 -3.63 -18.40 12.90
CA GLU A 883 -2.18 -18.63 12.99
C GLU A 883 -1.84 -20.09 13.39
N ASP A 884 -2.67 -21.04 12.97
CA ASP A 884 -2.61 -22.45 13.34
C ASP A 884 -2.32 -23.40 12.15
N LEU A 885 -2.30 -22.87 10.92
CA LEU A 885 -1.98 -23.67 9.73
C LEU A 885 -0.48 -23.95 9.65
N THR A 886 -0.13 -25.21 9.89
CA THR A 886 1.25 -25.72 9.78
C THR A 886 1.75 -25.73 8.33
N ASP A 887 3.07 -25.81 8.14
CA ASP A 887 3.68 -25.95 6.81
C ASP A 887 3.19 -27.19 6.06
N ASP A 888 2.92 -28.29 6.78
CA ASP A 888 2.34 -29.51 6.20
C ASP A 888 0.92 -29.27 5.67
N ASN A 889 0.09 -28.50 6.40
CA ASN A 889 -1.24 -28.12 5.92
C ASN A 889 -1.14 -27.27 4.65
N ARG A 890 -0.23 -26.28 4.64
CA ARG A 890 0.01 -25.40 3.48
C ARG A 890 0.49 -26.18 2.26
N HIS A 891 1.37 -27.17 2.47
CA HIS A 891 1.84 -28.05 1.41
C HIS A 891 0.71 -28.95 0.86
N SER A 892 -0.16 -29.45 1.75
CA SER A 892 -1.35 -30.22 1.35
C SER A 892 -2.30 -29.39 0.48
N ILE A 893 -2.56 -28.13 0.85
CA ILE A 893 -3.42 -27.21 0.08
C ILE A 893 -2.85 -26.98 -1.34
N ARG A 894 -1.54 -26.74 -1.45
CA ARG A 894 -0.88 -26.60 -2.77
C ARG A 894 -0.99 -27.88 -3.60
N LYS A 895 -0.78 -29.04 -2.98
CA LYS A 895 -0.93 -30.34 -3.66
C LYS A 895 -2.38 -30.58 -4.13
N GLU A 896 -3.36 -30.12 -3.37
CA GLU A 896 -4.77 -30.18 -3.78
C GLU A 896 -5.03 -29.30 -5.01
N LEU A 897 -4.47 -28.08 -5.06
CA LEU A 897 -4.51 -27.25 -6.27
C LEU A 897 -3.90 -27.98 -7.47
N GLU A 898 -2.70 -28.53 -7.34
CA GLU A 898 -2.06 -29.28 -8.42
C GLU A 898 -2.91 -30.48 -8.88
N ALA A 899 -3.57 -31.18 -7.96
CA ALA A 899 -4.45 -32.30 -8.27
C ALA A 899 -5.67 -31.84 -9.08
N TRP A 900 -6.30 -30.72 -8.69
CA TRP A 900 -7.39 -30.11 -9.44
C TRP A 900 -6.94 -29.63 -10.83
N ARG A 901 -5.74 -29.04 -10.95
CA ARG A 901 -5.18 -28.62 -12.25
C ARG A 901 -4.86 -29.80 -13.16
N LYS A 902 -4.46 -30.95 -12.61
CA LYS A 902 -4.27 -32.20 -13.38
C LYS A 902 -5.60 -32.79 -13.84
N LYS A 903 -6.64 -32.73 -13.00
CA LYS A 903 -7.97 -33.26 -13.29
C LYS A 903 -8.76 -32.40 -14.27
N ASP A 904 -8.68 -31.08 -14.12
CA ASP A 904 -9.33 -30.08 -14.97
C ASP A 904 -8.34 -28.98 -15.40
N PRO A 905 -7.48 -29.26 -16.41
CA PRO A 905 -6.49 -28.29 -16.88
C PRO A 905 -7.11 -27.02 -17.47
N ASN A 906 -8.34 -27.14 -17.98
CA ASN A 906 -9.05 -26.02 -18.58
C ASN A 906 -9.72 -25.11 -17.55
N MET A 907 -9.86 -25.57 -16.29
CA MET A 907 -10.51 -24.87 -15.18
C MET A 907 -11.97 -24.54 -15.51
N ASN A 908 -12.70 -25.56 -15.96
CA ASN A 908 -14.14 -25.48 -16.22
C ASN A 908 -14.97 -25.52 -14.93
N SER A 909 -14.54 -26.28 -13.91
CA SER A 909 -15.27 -26.43 -12.64
C SER A 909 -14.65 -25.63 -11.49
N THR A 910 -13.35 -25.79 -11.25
CA THR A 910 -12.68 -25.26 -10.06
C THR A 910 -11.59 -24.27 -10.46
N VAL A 911 -11.87 -22.99 -10.27
CA VAL A 911 -11.00 -21.90 -10.74
C VAL A 911 -10.09 -21.40 -9.63
N MET A 912 -10.61 -21.20 -8.42
CA MET A 912 -9.84 -20.71 -7.28
C MET A 912 -9.91 -21.72 -6.13
N ILE A 913 -8.78 -21.88 -5.43
CA ILE A 913 -8.73 -22.55 -4.13
C ILE A 913 -8.39 -21.50 -3.08
N VAL A 914 -9.30 -21.36 -2.11
CA VAL A 914 -9.23 -20.33 -1.06
C VAL A 914 -9.40 -20.99 0.29
N ALA A 915 -8.28 -21.41 0.87
CA ALA A 915 -8.23 -22.10 2.15
C ALA A 915 -8.19 -21.12 3.33
N THR A 916 -8.78 -21.52 4.44
CA THR A 916 -8.77 -20.81 5.72
C THR A 916 -8.38 -21.76 6.84
N SER A 917 -8.14 -21.26 8.06
CA SER A 917 -7.88 -22.11 9.24
C SER A 917 -8.98 -23.15 9.47
N ASN A 918 -10.23 -22.86 9.09
CA ASN A 918 -11.39 -23.73 9.30
C ASN A 918 -11.82 -24.54 8.06
N ASP A 919 -11.39 -24.13 6.86
CA ASP A 919 -11.63 -24.85 5.60
C ASP A 919 -10.30 -25.05 4.88
N THR A 920 -9.70 -26.22 5.08
CA THR A 920 -8.44 -26.60 4.44
C THR A 920 -8.62 -27.15 3.02
N SER A 921 -9.85 -27.49 2.59
CA SER A 921 -10.11 -27.89 1.20
C SER A 921 -10.01 -26.70 0.25
N GLY A 922 -10.34 -25.51 0.75
CA GLY A 922 -10.37 -24.25 0.01
C GLY A 922 -11.48 -24.16 -1.05
N LEU A 923 -12.48 -25.04 -1.00
CA LEU A 923 -13.60 -25.07 -1.93
C LEU A 923 -14.87 -24.42 -1.38
N ALA A 924 -14.99 -24.21 -0.07
CA ALA A 924 -16.24 -23.72 0.52
C ALA A 924 -16.59 -22.30 0.03
N TYR A 925 -15.58 -21.44 -0.10
CA TYR A 925 -15.73 -20.05 -0.54
C TYR A 925 -15.88 -19.90 -2.07
N THR A 926 -15.62 -20.96 -2.83
CA THR A 926 -15.65 -20.97 -4.31
C THR A 926 -16.70 -21.93 -4.89
N ARG A 927 -17.63 -22.41 -4.06
CA ARG A 927 -18.67 -23.39 -4.39
C ARG A 927 -19.58 -23.01 -5.58
N ASN A 928 -19.81 -21.72 -5.82
CA ASN A 928 -20.67 -21.20 -6.88
C ASN A 928 -19.89 -20.40 -7.94
N GLY A 929 -18.59 -20.64 -8.05
CA GLY A 929 -17.68 -19.85 -8.88
C GLY A 929 -16.63 -19.09 -8.06
N PRO A 930 -15.85 -18.19 -8.69
CA PRO A 930 -16.06 -17.65 -10.03
C PRO A 930 -15.71 -18.62 -11.17
N SER A 931 -16.29 -18.41 -12.35
CA SER A 931 -15.82 -19.06 -13.58
C SER A 931 -14.48 -18.45 -14.05
N LYS A 932 -13.78 -19.15 -14.94
CA LYS A 932 -12.49 -18.71 -15.49
C LYS A 932 -12.59 -17.33 -16.16
N LEU A 933 -13.72 -17.06 -16.83
CA LEU A 933 -14.01 -15.77 -17.46
C LEU A 933 -14.08 -14.66 -16.41
N ILE A 934 -14.83 -14.89 -15.32
CA ILE A 934 -15.02 -13.93 -14.23
C ILE A 934 -13.70 -13.67 -13.51
N ALA A 935 -12.96 -14.72 -13.17
CA ALA A 935 -11.65 -14.61 -12.53
C ALA A 935 -10.66 -13.82 -13.40
N SER A 936 -10.64 -14.08 -14.71
CA SER A 936 -9.80 -13.34 -15.65
C SER A 936 -10.22 -11.86 -15.77
N ARG A 937 -11.53 -11.58 -15.83
CA ARG A 937 -12.07 -10.21 -15.86
C ARG A 937 -11.69 -9.45 -14.59
N MET A 938 -11.85 -10.05 -13.41
CA MET A 938 -11.41 -9.49 -12.12
C MET A 938 -9.93 -9.10 -12.17
N THR A 939 -9.03 -10.03 -12.56
CA THR A 939 -7.59 -9.75 -12.65
C THR A 939 -7.28 -8.64 -13.67
N ARG A 940 -7.96 -8.61 -14.82
CA ARG A 940 -7.75 -7.57 -15.85
C ARG A 940 -8.18 -6.19 -15.37
N LEU A 941 -9.33 -6.08 -14.72
CA LEU A 941 -9.83 -4.82 -14.14
C LEU A 941 -8.91 -4.34 -13.02
N ALA A 942 -8.44 -5.23 -12.14
CA ALA A 942 -7.46 -4.90 -11.11
C ALA A 942 -6.15 -4.38 -11.73
N LYS A 943 -5.64 -5.02 -12.80
CA LYS A 943 -4.46 -4.54 -13.55
C LYS A 943 -4.69 -3.16 -14.18
N ALA A 944 -5.86 -2.92 -14.76
CA ALA A 944 -6.22 -1.63 -15.34
C ALA A 944 -6.28 -0.52 -14.27
N ALA A 945 -6.92 -0.79 -13.13
CA ALA A 945 -6.99 0.12 -12.00
C ALA A 945 -5.59 0.44 -11.44
N CYS A 946 -4.73 -0.57 -11.22
CA CYS A 946 -3.35 -0.34 -10.78
C CYS A 946 -2.54 0.47 -11.81
N LYS A 947 -2.77 0.27 -13.11
CA LYS A 947 -2.13 1.06 -14.16
C LYS A 947 -2.60 2.52 -14.12
N LEU A 948 -3.90 2.76 -13.98
CA LEU A 948 -4.45 4.11 -13.86
C LEU A 948 -3.86 4.86 -12.66
N VAL A 949 -3.81 4.23 -11.49
CA VAL A 949 -3.19 4.82 -10.28
C VAL A 949 -1.70 5.10 -10.50
N LYS A 950 -0.98 4.23 -11.22
CA LYS A 950 0.43 4.44 -11.53
C LYS A 950 0.65 5.60 -12.50
N ASP A 951 -0.19 5.73 -13.52
CA ASP A 951 -0.08 6.76 -14.55
C ASP A 951 -0.52 8.15 -14.04
N SER A 952 -1.59 8.21 -13.24
CA SER A 952 -2.13 9.43 -12.62
C SER A 952 -1.43 9.82 -11.31
N GLY A 953 -0.69 8.89 -10.69
CA GLY A 953 0.01 9.10 -9.43
C GLY A 953 -0.93 9.40 -8.26
N TYR A 954 -0.54 10.33 -7.40
CA TYR A 954 -1.35 10.72 -6.23
C TYR A 954 -2.56 11.61 -6.55
N ARG A 955 -2.71 12.02 -7.82
CA ARG A 955 -3.80 12.88 -8.30
C ARG A 955 -4.92 12.09 -8.98
N VAL A 956 -4.91 10.77 -8.89
CA VAL A 956 -5.95 9.91 -9.43
C VAL A 956 -7.31 10.34 -8.89
N ASP A 957 -8.29 10.49 -9.78
CA ASP A 957 -9.67 10.62 -9.38
C ASP A 957 -10.17 9.25 -8.93
N ALA A 958 -10.67 9.16 -7.69
CA ALA A 958 -11.14 7.90 -7.15
C ALA A 958 -12.34 7.37 -7.94
N THR A 959 -13.18 8.23 -8.51
CA THR A 959 -14.39 7.84 -9.25
C THR A 959 -14.10 6.99 -10.49
N GLU A 960 -13.03 7.35 -11.23
CA GLU A 960 -12.58 6.60 -12.42
C GLU A 960 -12.24 5.12 -12.12
N LEU A 961 -11.92 4.78 -10.86
CA LEU A 961 -11.61 3.39 -10.46
C LEU A 961 -12.89 2.53 -10.32
N PHE A 962 -14.04 3.16 -10.13
CA PHE A 962 -15.34 2.51 -9.95
C PHE A 962 -16.18 2.55 -11.24
N ASP A 963 -15.80 3.36 -12.24
CA ASP A 963 -16.47 3.37 -13.54
C ASP A 963 -16.20 2.08 -14.31
N THR A 964 -17.28 1.42 -14.75
CA THR A 964 -17.21 0.20 -15.57
C THR A 964 -17.55 0.48 -17.02
N SER A 965 -16.76 -0.07 -17.95
CA SER A 965 -17.12 -0.04 -19.37
C SER A 965 -18.25 -1.03 -19.64
N LEU A 966 -19.30 -0.56 -20.32
CA LEU A 966 -20.41 -1.40 -20.75
C LEU A 966 -20.21 -1.96 -22.17
N GLU A 967 -19.11 -1.59 -22.84
CA GLU A 967 -18.79 -2.02 -24.21
C GLU A 967 -18.40 -3.51 -24.30
N ASP A 968 -17.92 -4.10 -23.19
CA ASP A 968 -17.47 -5.49 -23.14
C ASP A 968 -18.65 -6.50 -22.96
N TYR A 969 -19.90 -6.08 -23.12
CA TYR A 969 -21.09 -6.93 -23.01
C TYR A 969 -21.80 -7.01 -24.36
N ASP A 970 -22.32 -8.19 -24.73
CA ASP A 970 -23.07 -8.36 -25.99
C ASP A 970 -24.47 -7.73 -25.91
N VAL A 971 -25.07 -7.74 -24.72
CA VAL A 971 -26.44 -7.25 -24.51
C VAL A 971 -26.54 -6.51 -23.17
N LEU A 972 -27.25 -5.38 -23.15
CA LEU A 972 -27.55 -4.57 -21.97
C LEU A 972 -29.06 -4.53 -21.73
N PHE A 973 -29.50 -4.97 -20.56
CA PHE A 973 -30.88 -4.86 -20.10
C PHE A 973 -31.02 -3.66 -19.15
N HIS A 974 -31.74 -2.64 -19.58
CA HIS A 974 -32.00 -1.44 -18.80
C HIS A 974 -33.29 -1.60 -18.00
N LEU A 975 -33.19 -1.50 -16.68
CA LEU A 975 -34.27 -1.69 -15.72
C LEU A 975 -35.05 -0.39 -15.46
N SER A 976 -36.35 -0.54 -15.20
CA SER A 976 -37.25 0.54 -14.83
C SER A 976 -37.21 0.80 -13.31
N ARG A 977 -36.51 1.86 -12.87
CA ARG A 977 -36.49 2.29 -11.45
C ARG A 977 -37.89 2.45 -10.86
N LYS A 978 -38.83 2.95 -11.66
CA LYS A 978 -40.21 3.17 -11.22
C LYS A 978 -40.91 1.84 -10.94
N ALA A 979 -40.75 0.84 -11.80
CA ALA A 979 -41.34 -0.48 -11.60
C ALA A 979 -40.72 -1.19 -10.40
N VAL A 980 -39.39 -1.22 -10.29
CA VAL A 980 -38.67 -1.85 -9.17
C VAL A 980 -39.10 -1.24 -7.84
N ARG A 981 -39.13 0.10 -7.72
CA ARG A 981 -39.59 0.78 -6.50
C ARG A 981 -41.07 0.54 -6.19
N SER A 982 -41.93 0.38 -7.20
CA SER A 982 -43.33 -0.01 -6.99
C SER A 982 -43.42 -1.40 -6.36
N ILE A 983 -42.71 -2.38 -6.94
CA ILE A 983 -42.68 -3.76 -6.46
C ILE A 983 -42.12 -3.82 -5.03
N LEU A 984 -41.04 -3.10 -4.74
CA LEU A 984 -40.48 -3.03 -3.38
C LEU A 984 -41.48 -2.46 -2.37
N ARG A 985 -42.21 -1.40 -2.73
CA ARG A 985 -43.24 -0.81 -1.86
C ARG A 985 -44.40 -1.76 -1.64
N GLU A 986 -44.87 -2.42 -2.69
CA GLU A 986 -45.93 -3.42 -2.61
C GLU A 986 -45.50 -4.60 -1.72
N ALA A 987 -44.29 -5.12 -1.91
CA ALA A 987 -43.73 -6.22 -1.10
C ALA A 987 -43.52 -5.85 0.37
N ALA A 988 -43.20 -4.58 0.64
CA ALA A 988 -43.04 -4.06 1.99
C ALA A 988 -44.37 -3.67 2.67
N SER A 989 -45.50 -3.82 1.98
CA SER A 989 -46.84 -3.42 2.45
C SER A 989 -47.71 -4.60 2.80
N ASP A 990 -48.49 -4.48 3.87
CA ASP A 990 -49.54 -5.45 4.19
C ASP A 990 -50.59 -5.44 3.06
N PRO A 991 -50.94 -6.60 2.47
CA PRO A 991 -51.98 -6.71 1.44
C PRO A 991 -53.33 -6.14 1.87
N SER A 992 -53.60 -6.07 3.18
CA SER A 992 -54.84 -5.55 3.76
C SER A 992 -54.84 -4.03 4.00
N ALA A 993 -53.70 -3.35 3.87
CA ALA A 993 -53.58 -1.90 4.10
C ALA A 993 -54.16 -1.07 2.95
N ARG A 994 -54.89 0.02 3.28
CA ARG A 994 -55.48 0.94 2.27
C ARG A 994 -54.40 1.77 1.55
N ARG A 995 -54.75 2.20 0.33
CA ARG A 995 -53.89 2.93 -0.64
C ARG A 995 -52.98 3.99 -0.01
N HIS A 996 -51.73 4.00 -0.47
CA HIS A 996 -50.70 4.99 -0.19
C HIS A 996 -51.19 6.44 -0.34
N SER A 997 -50.96 7.25 0.70
CA SER A 997 -51.00 8.70 0.58
C SER A 997 -49.76 9.18 -0.15
N GLN A 998 -49.91 10.16 -1.06
CA GLN A 998 -48.79 10.78 -1.77
C GLN A 998 -47.93 11.67 -0.84
N PHE A 999 -48.42 11.96 0.37
CA PHE A 999 -47.79 12.82 1.36
C PHE A 999 -47.31 12.01 2.57
N LYS A 1000 -46.00 12.03 2.86
CA LYS A 1000 -45.33 11.29 3.95
C LYS A 1000 -45.92 11.53 5.35
N ASN A 1001 -46.52 12.69 5.59
CA ASN A 1001 -47.11 13.08 6.88
C ASN A 1001 -48.57 12.62 7.05
N LEU A 1002 -49.19 12.06 6.00
CA LEU A 1002 -50.57 11.57 5.97
C LEU A 1002 -50.62 10.05 5.78
N ASP A 1003 -49.48 9.37 5.85
CA ASP A 1003 -49.41 7.92 5.78
C ASP A 1003 -49.51 7.35 7.20
N ASP A 1004 -50.56 6.57 7.49
CA ASP A 1004 -50.81 5.92 8.79
C ASP A 1004 -49.66 4.96 9.20
N ARG A 1005 -48.73 4.68 8.29
CA ARG A 1005 -47.55 3.82 8.51
C ARG A 1005 -46.32 4.59 8.98
N THR A 1006 -46.37 5.91 9.04
CA THR A 1006 -45.24 6.74 9.49
C THR A 1006 -44.88 6.38 10.93
N GLY A 1007 -43.71 5.75 11.13
CA GLY A 1007 -43.26 5.24 12.43
C GLY A 1007 -43.53 3.76 12.70
N ARG A 1008 -44.12 3.01 11.75
CA ARG A 1008 -44.27 1.54 11.81
C ARG A 1008 -43.26 0.84 10.89
N ALA A 1009 -42.86 -0.37 11.27
CA ALA A 1009 -41.87 -1.14 10.52
C ALA A 1009 -42.53 -1.68 9.25
N PRO A 1010 -41.92 -1.53 8.06
CA PRO A 1010 -42.40 -2.22 6.87
C PRO A 1010 -42.30 -3.74 7.02
N LEU A 1011 -43.01 -4.48 6.17
CA LEU A 1011 -42.86 -5.92 6.12
C LEU A 1011 -41.42 -6.29 5.68
N PRO A 1012 -40.82 -7.31 6.30
CA PRO A 1012 -39.58 -7.91 5.81
C PRO A 1012 -39.74 -8.34 4.36
N ILE A 1013 -38.81 -7.91 3.51
CA ILE A 1013 -38.77 -8.45 2.15
C ILE A 1013 -37.98 -9.75 2.13
N ARG A 1014 -38.41 -10.68 1.29
CA ARG A 1014 -37.70 -11.94 1.11
C ARG A 1014 -36.35 -11.72 0.41
N ALA A 1015 -36.39 -11.06 -0.74
CA ALA A 1015 -35.27 -10.77 -1.63
C ALA A 1015 -35.60 -9.54 -2.47
N HIS A 1016 -34.59 -8.87 -3.02
CA HIS A 1016 -34.81 -7.76 -3.93
C HIS A 1016 -35.42 -8.26 -5.26
N PRO A 1017 -36.41 -7.58 -5.86
CA PRO A 1017 -37.09 -8.05 -7.08
C PRO A 1017 -36.14 -8.34 -8.24
N VAL A 1018 -35.10 -7.52 -8.38
CA VAL A 1018 -34.09 -7.70 -9.43
C VAL A 1018 -33.20 -8.93 -9.16
N ASP A 1019 -32.97 -9.30 -7.89
CA ASP A 1019 -32.23 -10.53 -7.56
C ASP A 1019 -33.05 -11.75 -7.98
N VAL A 1020 -34.35 -11.72 -7.70
CA VAL A 1020 -35.30 -12.76 -8.11
C VAL A 1020 -35.34 -12.87 -9.63
N LEU A 1021 -35.48 -11.75 -10.35
CA LEU A 1021 -35.46 -11.74 -11.81
C LEU A 1021 -34.17 -12.36 -12.36
N ILE A 1022 -33.00 -11.97 -11.85
CA ILE A 1022 -31.72 -12.50 -12.33
C ILE A 1022 -31.56 -13.97 -12.01
N GLN A 1023 -31.96 -14.43 -10.82
CA GLN A 1023 -31.93 -15.85 -10.46
C GLN A 1023 -32.78 -16.69 -11.41
N GLU A 1024 -33.98 -16.22 -11.76
CA GLU A 1024 -34.84 -16.90 -12.74
C GLU A 1024 -34.25 -16.87 -14.15
N LEU A 1025 -33.67 -15.73 -14.58
CA LEU A 1025 -33.00 -15.63 -15.88
C LEU A 1025 -31.77 -16.54 -15.95
N GLN A 1026 -30.97 -16.61 -14.90
CA GLN A 1026 -29.83 -17.53 -14.80
C GLN A 1026 -30.31 -18.98 -14.85
N ARG A 1027 -31.35 -19.35 -14.10
CA ARG A 1027 -31.91 -20.72 -14.10
C ARG A 1027 -32.38 -21.16 -15.49
N VAL A 1028 -33.04 -20.26 -16.22
CA VAL A 1028 -33.61 -20.60 -17.55
C VAL A 1028 -32.57 -20.53 -18.67
N TYR A 1029 -31.60 -19.60 -18.58
CA TYR A 1029 -30.68 -19.30 -19.68
C TYR A 1029 -29.20 -19.55 -19.36
N GLU A 1030 -28.86 -20.35 -18.34
CA GLU A 1030 -27.47 -20.65 -17.93
C GLU A 1030 -26.59 -21.10 -19.10
N ASP A 1031 -27.11 -21.97 -19.97
CA ASP A 1031 -26.40 -22.47 -21.14
C ASP A 1031 -26.30 -21.46 -22.28
N THR A 1032 -27.07 -20.37 -22.23
CA THR A 1032 -27.24 -19.41 -23.33
C THR A 1032 -26.57 -18.06 -23.05
N LEU A 1033 -26.79 -17.48 -21.87
CA LEU A 1033 -26.34 -16.14 -21.50
C LEU A 1033 -25.72 -16.15 -20.11
N VAL A 1034 -24.60 -15.43 -19.96
CA VAL A 1034 -24.02 -15.12 -18.65
C VAL A 1034 -24.43 -13.70 -18.28
N PHE A 1035 -25.22 -13.55 -17.22
CA PHE A 1035 -25.71 -12.25 -16.74
C PHE A 1035 -24.78 -11.65 -15.69
N PHE A 1036 -24.58 -10.33 -15.76
CA PHE A 1036 -23.70 -9.54 -14.91
C PHE A 1036 -24.48 -8.37 -14.31
N ARG A 1037 -24.49 -8.31 -12.98
CA ARG A 1037 -25.17 -7.25 -12.25
C ARG A 1037 -24.34 -6.85 -11.03
N GLY A 1038 -24.30 -5.54 -10.78
CA GLY A 1038 -23.85 -4.98 -9.51
C GLY A 1038 -24.95 -5.09 -8.46
N THR A 1039 -24.63 -5.61 -7.29
CA THR A 1039 -25.54 -5.64 -6.14
C THR A 1039 -25.39 -4.32 -5.36
N ASN A 1040 -26.09 -3.26 -5.76
CA ASN A 1040 -26.13 -2.03 -4.96
C ASN A 1040 -27.36 -2.04 -4.04
N THR A 1041 -27.13 -1.67 -2.77
CA THR A 1041 -28.15 -1.48 -1.73
C THR A 1041 -28.62 -0.03 -1.60
N SER A 1042 -27.98 0.91 -2.33
CA SER A 1042 -28.29 2.33 -2.27
C SER A 1042 -29.49 2.68 -3.16
N ASP A 1043 -30.20 3.75 -2.79
CA ASP A 1043 -31.34 4.32 -3.54
C ASP A 1043 -31.00 4.67 -5.02
N GLU A 1044 -29.72 4.66 -5.40
CA GLU A 1044 -29.24 4.72 -6.79
C GLU A 1044 -29.05 3.33 -7.37
N ASP A 1045 -30.17 2.64 -7.63
CA ASP A 1045 -30.19 1.34 -8.29
C ASP A 1045 -29.30 1.34 -9.55
N ASP A 1046 -28.34 0.39 -9.61
CA ASP A 1046 -27.70 -0.01 -10.86
C ASP A 1046 -28.81 -0.54 -11.77
N THR A 1047 -29.18 0.28 -12.75
CA THR A 1047 -30.30 -0.01 -13.65
C THR A 1047 -29.88 -0.84 -14.85
N VAL A 1048 -28.66 -1.35 -14.92
CA VAL A 1048 -28.17 -2.05 -16.11
C VAL A 1048 -27.68 -3.44 -15.76
N ILE A 1049 -28.26 -4.46 -16.39
CA ILE A 1049 -27.73 -5.83 -16.37
C ILE A 1049 -26.98 -6.03 -17.68
N GLY A 1050 -25.68 -6.34 -17.60
CA GLY A 1050 -24.91 -6.75 -18.76
C GLY A 1050 -25.07 -8.25 -19.00
N ALA A 1051 -25.00 -8.70 -20.25
CA ALA A 1051 -24.99 -10.12 -20.57
C ALA A 1051 -24.06 -10.43 -21.74
N ILE A 1052 -23.52 -11.65 -21.73
CA ILE A 1052 -22.62 -12.17 -22.77
C ILE A 1052 -23.19 -13.52 -23.24
N TRP A 1053 -23.26 -13.73 -24.55
CA TRP A 1053 -23.61 -15.02 -25.14
C TRP A 1053 -22.54 -16.05 -24.78
N ASN A 1054 -22.99 -17.23 -24.35
CA ASN A 1054 -22.07 -18.30 -24.01
C ASN A 1054 -21.19 -18.65 -25.24
N PRO A 1055 -19.84 -18.58 -25.16
CA PRO A 1055 -18.97 -18.86 -26.30
C PRO A 1055 -19.08 -20.29 -26.84
N LYS A 1056 -19.67 -21.22 -26.07
CA LYS A 1056 -19.95 -22.59 -26.50
C LYS A 1056 -21.09 -22.68 -27.53
N LEU A 1057 -21.85 -21.60 -27.75
CA LEU A 1057 -22.93 -21.55 -28.73
C LEU A 1057 -22.35 -21.47 -30.15
N GLN A 1058 -22.19 -22.62 -30.79
CA GLN A 1058 -21.77 -22.74 -32.19
C GLN A 1058 -22.87 -23.39 -33.03
N GLN A 1059 -22.80 -23.19 -34.35
CA GLN A 1059 -23.62 -23.94 -35.31
C GLN A 1059 -23.35 -25.43 -35.14
N GLN A 1060 -24.40 -26.23 -35.01
CA GLN A 1060 -24.29 -27.68 -34.89
C GLN A 1060 -25.50 -28.37 -35.50
N LYS A 1061 -25.36 -29.66 -35.81
CA LYS A 1061 -26.49 -30.47 -36.29
C LYS A 1061 -27.58 -30.56 -35.21
N PHE A 1062 -28.83 -30.56 -35.66
CA PHE A 1062 -29.98 -30.72 -34.77
C PHE A 1062 -29.91 -32.04 -33.99
N ARG A 1063 -30.22 -31.96 -32.70
CA ARG A 1063 -30.44 -33.12 -31.82
C ARG A 1063 -31.55 -32.80 -30.82
N ALA A 1064 -32.37 -33.80 -30.49
CA ALA A 1064 -33.35 -33.66 -29.43
C ALA A 1064 -32.64 -33.40 -28.08
N GLY A 1065 -33.16 -32.46 -27.28
CA GLY A 1065 -32.60 -32.11 -25.96
C GLY A 1065 -31.51 -31.02 -25.96
N LEU A 1066 -31.45 -30.17 -27.00
CA LEU A 1066 -30.63 -28.95 -26.93
C LEU A 1066 -31.17 -28.01 -25.82
N PRO A 1067 -30.30 -27.49 -24.93
CA PRO A 1067 -30.73 -26.75 -23.74
C PRO A 1067 -31.04 -25.26 -24.01
N TYR A 1068 -31.14 -24.85 -25.27
CA TYR A 1068 -31.32 -23.45 -25.66
C TYR A 1068 -32.27 -23.29 -26.84
N ASN A 1069 -32.85 -22.10 -26.99
CA ASN A 1069 -33.73 -21.78 -28.13
C ASN A 1069 -32.90 -21.66 -29.42
N PHE A 1070 -33.25 -22.43 -30.45
CA PHE A 1070 -32.52 -22.52 -31.72
C PHE A 1070 -33.41 -22.25 -32.95
N ARG A 1071 -32.77 -21.91 -34.06
CA ARG A 1071 -33.38 -21.74 -35.39
C ARG A 1071 -32.51 -22.40 -36.46
N THR A 1072 -33.11 -22.75 -37.59
CA THR A 1072 -32.40 -23.27 -38.76
C THR A 1072 -31.55 -22.18 -39.41
N VAL A 1073 -30.39 -22.56 -39.95
CA VAL A 1073 -29.55 -21.69 -40.77
C VAL A 1073 -30.05 -21.76 -42.22
N ALA A 1074 -30.27 -20.62 -42.86
CA ALA A 1074 -30.63 -20.58 -44.28
C ALA A 1074 -29.38 -20.80 -45.15
N ASP A 1075 -29.55 -21.50 -46.28
CA ASP A 1075 -28.51 -21.78 -47.29
C ASP A 1075 -27.44 -22.85 -46.95
N GLU A 1076 -27.67 -23.71 -45.95
CA GLU A 1076 -26.85 -24.92 -45.70
C GLU A 1076 -27.65 -26.21 -46.04
N GLU A 1077 -27.03 -27.17 -46.73
CA GLU A 1077 -27.67 -28.43 -47.18
C GLU A 1077 -27.93 -29.44 -46.05
N GLU A 1078 -27.47 -29.16 -44.82
CA GLU A 1078 -27.62 -30.03 -43.66
C GLU A 1078 -28.55 -29.41 -42.60
N ASP A 1079 -29.22 -30.23 -41.78
CA ASP A 1079 -30.07 -29.84 -40.63
C ASP A 1079 -29.27 -29.15 -39.50
N VAL A 1080 -28.64 -28.02 -39.80
CA VAL A 1080 -27.81 -27.23 -38.90
C VAL A 1080 -28.67 -26.18 -38.20
N VAL A 1081 -28.52 -26.12 -36.88
CA VAL A 1081 -29.20 -25.17 -36.02
C VAL A 1081 -28.21 -24.23 -35.35
N THR A 1082 -28.66 -22.99 -35.14
CA THR A 1082 -27.94 -21.96 -34.38
C THR A 1082 -28.86 -21.36 -33.32
N VAL A 1083 -28.29 -20.75 -32.29
CA VAL A 1083 -29.06 -20.04 -31.26
C VAL A 1083 -29.94 -18.96 -31.89
N ASN A 1084 -31.22 -18.92 -31.49
CA ASN A 1084 -32.17 -17.92 -31.93
C ASN A 1084 -32.11 -16.70 -30.99
N ARG A 1085 -31.06 -15.90 -31.15
CA ARG A 1085 -30.78 -14.73 -30.28
C ARG A 1085 -32.00 -13.81 -30.11
N LYS A 1086 -32.70 -13.51 -31.20
CA LYS A 1086 -33.90 -12.65 -31.19
C LYS A 1086 -35.04 -13.24 -30.36
N ALA A 1087 -35.31 -14.54 -30.46
CA ALA A 1087 -36.36 -15.18 -29.67
C ALA A 1087 -36.01 -15.18 -28.17
N VAL A 1088 -34.76 -15.51 -27.83
CA VAL A 1088 -34.27 -15.46 -26.44
C VAL A 1088 -34.46 -14.07 -25.84
N LEU A 1089 -34.08 -13.01 -26.54
CA LEU A 1089 -34.24 -11.64 -26.04
C LEU A 1089 -35.71 -11.24 -25.87
N LEU A 1090 -36.61 -11.69 -26.75
CA LEU A 1090 -38.06 -11.46 -26.63
C LEU A 1090 -38.68 -12.22 -25.46
N GLU A 1091 -38.24 -13.45 -25.20
CA GLU A 1091 -38.65 -14.21 -24.03
C GLU A 1091 -38.20 -13.52 -22.73
N ILE A 1092 -36.95 -13.06 -22.68
CA ILE A 1092 -36.42 -12.31 -21.53
C ILE A 1092 -37.21 -11.01 -21.31
N ALA A 1093 -37.53 -10.27 -22.38
CA ALA A 1093 -38.38 -9.09 -22.29
C ALA A 1093 -39.75 -9.41 -21.68
N ARG A 1094 -40.33 -10.57 -22.04
CA ARG A 1094 -41.61 -11.04 -21.52
C ARG A 1094 -41.53 -11.45 -20.06
N ILE A 1095 -40.47 -12.16 -19.66
CA ILE A 1095 -40.21 -12.57 -18.28
C ILE A 1095 -40.01 -11.34 -17.37
N GLY A 1096 -39.23 -10.37 -17.83
CA GLY A 1096 -38.96 -9.14 -17.07
C GLY A 1096 -40.14 -8.18 -16.98
N GLY A 1097 -41.08 -8.23 -17.92
CA GLY A 1097 -42.28 -7.38 -17.95
C GLY A 1097 -41.94 -5.90 -17.78
N ASP A 1098 -42.67 -5.20 -16.91
CA ASP A 1098 -42.48 -3.76 -16.64
C ASP A 1098 -41.12 -3.44 -15.97
N MET A 1099 -40.40 -4.45 -15.45
CA MET A 1099 -39.07 -4.23 -14.86
C MET A 1099 -38.01 -3.97 -15.94
N ILE A 1100 -38.13 -4.53 -17.15
CA ILE A 1100 -37.18 -4.28 -18.24
C ILE A 1100 -37.73 -3.17 -19.14
N ARG A 1101 -37.08 -2.01 -19.09
CA ARG A 1101 -37.46 -0.83 -19.88
C ARG A 1101 -36.95 -0.92 -21.32
N LYS A 1102 -35.71 -1.37 -21.51
CA LYS A 1102 -35.03 -1.41 -22.82
C LYS A 1102 -34.05 -2.59 -22.84
N ILE A 1103 -33.96 -3.26 -23.98
CA ILE A 1103 -32.89 -4.21 -24.30
C ILE A 1103 -32.07 -3.59 -25.43
N GLU A 1104 -30.75 -3.60 -25.28
CA GLU A 1104 -29.79 -3.03 -26.21
C GLU A 1104 -28.75 -4.09 -26.56
N GLU A 1105 -28.63 -4.42 -27.85
CA GLU A 1105 -27.54 -5.25 -28.36
C GLU A 1105 -26.37 -4.31 -28.66
N VAL A 1106 -25.19 -4.61 -28.10
CA VAL A 1106 -23.97 -3.83 -28.31
C VAL A 1106 -23.22 -4.46 -29.49
N GLU A 1107 -22.88 -3.65 -30.49
CA GLU A 1107 -22.20 -4.09 -31.72
C GLU A 1107 -20.70 -4.28 -31.56
#